data_AF-A0A8C3DMA5-F1
#
_entry.id   AF-A0A8C3DMA5-F1
#
_cell.length_a   1.000
_cell.length_b   1.000
_cell.length_c   1.000
_cell.angle_alpha   90.00
_cell.angle_beta   90.00
_cell.angle_gamma   90.00
#
_symmetry.space_group_name_H-M   'P 1'
#
loop_
_entity.id
_entity.type
_entity.pdbx_description
1 polymer ?
#
loop_
_entity_poly.entity_id
_entity_poly.type
_entity_poly.pdbx_seq_one_letter_code
_entity_poly.pdbx_strand_id
1 'polypeptide(L)'
;MAAADGDDSLYPIAVLIDELRNEDVQLRLNSIKKLSTIALALGVERTRSELLPFLTDTIYDEDEVLLALAEQLGTFTALVGGPEFVHCLLPPLESLATVEETVVRDKAVESLRAVSHEHSPPDLEGHFVPLVKRLAGGDWFTSRTSACGLFSVCYPRVSSPVKAELRQYFRNLCSDDTPMVRRAAASKLGEFAKVLELEHVKSEIIPMFSNLASDEQDSVRLLAVEACVSIAQLLPQEELEGLVMPTLRQAAEDKSWRVRYMVADKFTELQRAVGPEITKTDLVGAFQSLMKDCEAEVRAAASHKVKEFCENLSPDCREAVIMGQILPCIKELVSDANQHVKSALASVIMGLSPILGKDNTVEHLLPLFLAQLKDECPEVRLNIISNLDCVNEVIGIRQLSQSLLPAIVELAEDAKWRVRLAIIEYMPLLAGQLGVEFFDEKLNSLCMAWLVDHVYAIREAATSNLRKLVERFGHTWAQGTIVPKVLAMAADPNYLHRMTTLFCINVLSEVCGQEVTTTQMLPTVLRMAADAVANVRFNVAKSLQRIGPILDSGTLQTEVKPVLEKLTQDQDVDVKYFAQEALTGETGTHLGGTGGTLGTAGGRLGDTWGHLGTAGGTLGGTGDTWGELGDTWGDIGGTWGHLGHTWRTAGGTWGHLGGHWGYLGDTWGHLGTPGGHLGGHWGYLGDTWGHLGSQGTAGGTWGHLGTPGGTLGIPGDTWDKPGDGWGTRGGTWGDLGDTWGALGVPGDTWDTPGTPGDAWGTLGGHWGYLGTPGTHLVTPR
;
A
#
# COMPACT_ATOMS: atom_id res chain seq x y z
N MET A 1 -3.96 52.30 37.43
CA MET A 1 -2.79 51.59 38.01
C MET A 1 -1.77 51.42 36.90
N ALA A 2 -0.50 51.52 37.28
CA ALA A 2 0.64 51.89 36.45
C ALA A 2 0.95 50.95 35.28
N ALA A 3 1.51 51.55 34.23
CA ALA A 3 2.29 50.89 33.18
C ALA A 3 3.45 50.10 33.81
N ALA A 4 3.55 48.81 33.45
CA ALA A 4 4.66 47.94 33.83
C ALA A 4 4.89 46.79 32.82
N ASP A 5 4.64 47.01 31.52
CA ASP A 5 4.95 46.02 30.45
C ASP A 5 6.13 46.50 29.57
N GLY A 6 7.21 46.95 30.20
CA GLY A 6 8.42 47.43 29.51
C GLY A 6 9.47 46.33 29.33
N ASP A 7 9.73 46.00 28.07
CA ASP A 7 10.90 45.28 27.49
C ASP A 7 11.10 43.77 27.70
N ASP A 8 10.87 43.17 28.88
CA ASP A 8 11.26 41.75 29.08
C ASP A 8 10.25 40.71 28.54
N SER A 9 9.00 41.10 28.24
CA SER A 9 7.96 40.18 27.71
C SER A 9 7.99 40.03 26.18
N LEU A 10 8.70 40.91 25.47
CA LEU A 10 8.77 40.96 24.00
C LEU A 10 9.99 40.22 23.44
N TYR A 11 10.99 39.92 24.26
CA TYR A 11 12.23 39.24 23.82
C TYR A 11 11.97 37.85 23.21
N PRO A 12 11.11 36.97 23.79
CA PRO A 12 10.78 35.69 23.16
C PRO A 12 10.00 35.86 21.84
N ILE A 13 9.25 36.94 21.69
CA ILE A 13 8.44 37.24 20.50
C ILE A 13 9.34 37.75 19.37
N ALA A 14 10.30 38.62 19.67
CA ALA A 14 11.32 39.06 18.71
C ALA A 14 12.16 37.87 18.22
N VAL A 15 12.56 36.97 19.14
CA VAL A 15 13.27 35.74 18.80
C VAL A 15 12.42 34.83 17.90
N LEU A 16 11.13 34.64 18.19
CA LEU A 16 10.25 33.83 17.34
C LEU A 16 9.98 34.46 15.96
N ILE A 17 9.92 35.79 15.87
CA ILE A 17 9.83 36.50 14.58
C ILE A 17 11.14 36.40 13.79
N ASP A 18 12.29 36.45 14.47
CA ASP A 18 13.60 36.22 13.85
C ASP A 18 13.75 34.75 13.43
N GLU A 19 13.21 33.79 14.20
CA GLU A 19 13.19 32.37 13.85
C GLU A 19 12.31 32.11 12.62
N LEU A 20 11.21 32.86 12.42
CA LEU A 20 10.40 32.81 11.20
C LEU A 20 11.14 33.34 9.96
N ARG A 21 12.23 34.10 10.14
CA ARG A 21 13.11 34.57 9.06
C ARG A 21 14.44 33.83 9.00
N ASN A 22 14.59 32.77 9.80
CA ASN A 22 15.83 32.00 9.85
C ASN A 22 16.05 31.27 8.51
N GLU A 23 17.31 31.05 8.11
CA GLU A 23 17.64 30.29 6.90
C GLU A 23 17.28 28.79 7.03
N ASP A 24 17.29 28.25 8.25
CA ASP A 24 16.94 26.86 8.54
C ASP A 24 15.41 26.63 8.49
N VAL A 25 14.99 25.82 7.52
CA VAL A 25 13.59 25.43 7.29
C VAL A 25 12.99 24.79 8.55
N GLN A 26 13.75 23.99 9.29
CA GLN A 26 13.24 23.28 10.46
C GLN A 26 12.95 24.24 11.62
N LEU A 27 13.74 25.31 11.75
CA LEU A 27 13.48 26.35 12.74
C LEU A 27 12.26 27.20 12.35
N ARG A 28 12.11 27.54 11.07
CA ARG A 28 10.89 28.22 10.57
C ARG A 28 9.65 27.36 10.81
N LEU A 29 9.70 26.07 10.47
CA LEU A 29 8.60 25.13 10.67
C LEU A 29 8.21 25.01 12.16
N ASN A 30 9.21 24.86 13.04
CA ASN A 30 8.96 24.80 14.48
C ASN A 30 8.34 26.09 15.02
N SER A 31 8.70 27.24 14.44
CA SER A 31 8.14 28.55 14.79
C SER A 31 6.69 28.67 14.34
N ILE A 32 6.37 28.22 13.10
CA ILE A 32 5.00 28.14 12.60
C ILE A 32 4.15 27.20 13.47
N LYS A 33 4.66 26.04 13.89
CA LYS A 33 3.92 25.16 14.81
C LYS A 33 3.60 25.81 16.17
N LYS A 34 4.33 26.85 16.55
CA LYS A 34 4.13 27.63 17.78
C LYS A 34 3.45 28.98 17.54
N LEU A 35 2.87 29.21 16.35
CA LEU A 35 2.23 30.48 15.98
C LEU A 35 1.15 30.90 16.99
N SER A 36 0.40 29.93 17.52
CA SER A 36 -0.63 30.16 18.54
C SER A 36 -0.07 30.78 19.83
N THR A 37 1.14 30.38 20.24
CA THR A 37 1.82 30.93 21.41
C THR A 37 2.29 32.37 21.14
N ILE A 38 2.78 32.64 19.93
CA ILE A 38 3.17 34.00 19.49
C ILE A 38 1.96 34.93 19.51
N ALA A 39 0.83 34.48 18.93
CA ALA A 39 -0.39 35.27 18.89
C ALA A 39 -0.96 35.53 20.30
N LEU A 40 -0.93 34.53 21.19
CA LEU A 40 -1.36 34.69 22.57
C LEU A 40 -0.52 35.73 23.33
N ALA A 41 0.79 35.77 23.08
CA ALA A 41 1.71 36.70 23.73
C ALA A 41 1.63 38.13 23.15
N LEU A 42 1.36 38.28 21.85
CA LEU A 42 1.14 39.58 21.20
C LEU A 42 -0.20 40.21 21.58
N GLY A 43 -1.21 39.39 21.84
CA GLY A 43 -2.59 39.83 22.05
C GLY A 43 -3.32 40.11 20.73
N VAL A 44 -4.65 40.04 20.80
CA VAL A 44 -5.54 39.99 19.62
C VAL A 44 -5.44 41.19 18.68
N GLU A 45 -5.09 42.39 19.18
CA GLU A 45 -4.95 43.60 18.37
C GLU A 45 -3.68 43.56 17.51
N ARG A 46 -2.54 43.28 18.15
CA ARG A 46 -1.24 43.19 17.45
C ARG A 46 -1.14 41.97 16.57
N THR A 47 -1.79 40.86 16.94
CA THR A 47 -1.93 39.70 16.03
C THR A 47 -2.55 40.12 14.70
N ARG A 48 -3.59 40.97 14.71
CA ARG A 48 -4.24 41.44 13.49
C ARG A 48 -3.44 42.51 12.74
N SER A 49 -2.85 43.48 13.44
CA SER A 49 -2.19 44.62 12.81
C SER A 49 -0.73 44.37 12.42
N GLU A 50 -0.05 43.38 13.02
CA GLU A 50 1.37 43.11 12.81
C GLU A 50 1.61 41.68 12.30
N LEU A 51 1.13 40.66 13.04
CA LEU A 51 1.44 39.27 12.71
C LEU A 51 0.80 38.80 11.40
N LEU A 52 -0.50 39.05 11.19
CA LEU A 52 -1.18 38.60 9.97
C LEU A 52 -0.63 39.27 8.69
N PRO A 53 -0.39 40.60 8.65
CA PRO A 53 0.30 41.22 7.52
C PRO A 53 1.68 40.62 7.27
N PHE A 54 2.47 40.40 8.33
CA PHE A 54 3.79 39.77 8.21
C PHE A 54 3.70 38.36 7.60
N LEU A 55 2.77 37.53 8.08
CA LEU A 55 2.55 36.19 7.53
C LEU A 55 2.05 36.23 6.09
N THR A 56 1.27 37.25 5.71
CA THR A 56 0.75 37.41 4.35
C THR A 56 1.87 37.78 3.37
N ASP A 57 2.80 38.64 3.78
CA ASP A 57 3.93 39.06 2.95
C ASP A 57 5.02 37.98 2.84
N THR A 58 5.05 37.02 3.77
CA THR A 58 6.07 35.95 3.86
C THR A 58 5.59 34.62 3.26
N ILE A 59 4.57 34.61 2.39
CA ILE A 59 3.99 33.38 1.78
C ILE A 59 4.91 32.72 0.73
N TYR A 60 6.16 33.19 0.60
CA TYR A 60 7.17 32.59 -0.27
C TYR A 60 8.16 31.77 0.57
N ASP A 61 7.75 30.58 0.98
CA ASP A 61 8.56 29.64 1.78
C ASP A 61 8.42 28.20 1.23
N GLU A 62 9.12 27.25 1.84
CA GLU A 62 9.05 25.81 1.50
C GLU A 62 7.66 25.22 1.80
N ASP A 63 7.26 24.21 1.01
CA ASP A 63 5.92 23.64 1.03
C ASP A 63 5.49 23.13 2.42
N GLU A 64 6.41 22.57 3.21
CA GLU A 64 6.12 22.07 4.56
C GLU A 64 5.76 23.21 5.53
N VAL A 65 6.42 24.37 5.39
CA VAL A 65 6.17 25.55 6.20
C VAL A 65 4.83 26.18 5.83
N LEU A 66 4.56 26.29 4.52
CA LEU A 66 3.28 26.82 4.03
C LEU A 66 2.10 25.93 4.41
N LEU A 67 2.28 24.61 4.36
CA LEU A 67 1.27 23.64 4.79
C LEU A 67 0.93 23.80 6.28
N ALA A 68 1.96 23.90 7.13
CA ALA A 68 1.78 24.12 8.55
C ALA A 68 1.13 25.48 8.84
N LEU A 69 1.49 26.53 8.09
CA LEU A 69 0.90 27.86 8.23
C LEU A 69 -0.59 27.84 7.86
N ALA A 70 -0.96 27.21 6.73
CA ALA A 70 -2.35 27.06 6.32
C ALA A 70 -3.17 26.35 7.39
N GLU A 71 -2.64 25.29 8.00
CA GLU A 71 -3.28 24.58 9.10
C GLU A 71 -3.49 25.45 10.34
N GLN A 72 -2.44 26.15 10.78
CA GLN A 72 -2.51 26.99 11.98
C GLN A 72 -3.58 28.07 11.81
N LEU A 73 -3.61 28.77 10.68
CA LEU A 73 -4.58 29.85 10.42
C LEU A 73 -6.04 29.38 10.47
N GLY A 74 -6.32 28.10 10.21
CA GLY A 74 -7.66 27.52 10.35
C GLY A 74 -8.20 27.51 11.80
N THR A 75 -7.31 27.59 12.79
CA THR A 75 -7.66 27.55 14.23
C THR A 75 -7.51 28.90 14.93
N PHE A 76 -7.23 29.97 14.18
CA PHE A 76 -6.84 31.26 14.73
C PHE A 76 -7.98 32.19 15.16
N THR A 77 -9.25 31.78 14.99
CA THR A 77 -10.42 32.64 15.29
C THR A 77 -10.38 33.26 16.68
N ALA A 78 -10.11 32.47 17.72
CA ALA A 78 -10.02 33.00 19.09
C ALA A 78 -8.83 33.97 19.28
N LEU A 79 -7.73 33.71 18.58
CA LEU A 79 -6.48 34.47 18.68
C LEU A 79 -6.52 35.81 17.94
N VAL A 80 -7.47 36.00 17.03
CA VAL A 80 -7.71 37.28 16.35
C VAL A 80 -8.83 38.12 17.00
N GLY A 81 -9.40 37.66 18.11
CA GLY A 81 -10.47 38.38 18.83
C GLY A 81 -11.88 37.87 18.55
N GLY A 82 -12.02 36.63 18.04
CA GLY A 82 -13.31 35.96 17.88
C GLY A 82 -14.00 36.23 16.53
N PRO A 83 -15.28 35.83 16.41
CA PRO A 83 -16.06 35.90 15.16
C PRO A 83 -16.11 37.27 14.50
N GLU A 84 -16.08 38.37 15.26
CA GLU A 84 -16.15 39.74 14.71
C GLU A 84 -14.96 40.10 13.79
N PHE A 85 -13.81 39.45 14.01
CA PHE A 85 -12.56 39.75 13.31
C PHE A 85 -12.00 38.57 12.51
N VAL A 86 -12.79 37.53 12.33
CA VAL A 86 -12.36 36.34 11.61
C VAL A 86 -12.02 36.64 10.13
N HIS A 87 -12.63 37.68 9.55
CA HIS A 87 -12.34 38.13 8.19
C HIS A 87 -10.87 38.57 7.99
N CYS A 88 -10.15 38.92 9.07
CA CYS A 88 -8.72 39.24 9.02
C CYS A 88 -7.84 38.04 8.62
N LEU A 89 -8.33 36.82 8.76
CA LEU A 89 -7.63 35.59 8.36
C LEU A 89 -7.74 35.30 6.85
N LEU A 90 -8.66 35.97 6.15
CA LEU A 90 -8.92 35.70 4.74
C LEU A 90 -7.73 36.05 3.82
N PRO A 91 -7.05 37.21 3.95
CA PRO A 91 -5.94 37.54 3.05
C PRO A 91 -4.78 36.52 3.04
N PRO A 92 -4.21 36.06 4.17
CA PRO A 92 -3.14 35.06 4.13
C PRO A 92 -3.64 33.71 3.60
N LEU A 93 -4.85 33.29 3.97
CA LEU A 93 -5.44 32.05 3.46
C LEU A 93 -5.77 32.12 1.97
N GLU A 94 -6.18 33.28 1.45
CA GLU A 94 -6.42 33.51 0.03
C GLU A 94 -5.12 33.35 -0.76
N SER A 95 -4.02 33.94 -0.30
CA SER A 95 -2.72 33.80 -0.94
C SER A 95 -2.22 32.34 -0.91
N LEU A 96 -2.33 31.65 0.24
CA LEU A 96 -2.04 30.22 0.35
C LEU A 96 -2.92 29.35 -0.56
N ALA A 97 -4.16 29.75 -0.83
CA ALA A 97 -5.04 29.07 -1.77
C ALA A 97 -4.68 29.29 -3.25
N THR A 98 -3.69 30.14 -3.56
CA THR A 98 -3.24 30.41 -4.93
C THR A 98 -1.87 29.84 -5.29
N VAL A 99 -1.14 29.28 -4.32
CA VAL A 99 0.22 28.73 -4.51
C VAL A 99 0.24 27.54 -5.49
N GLU A 100 1.41 27.19 -6.02
CA GLU A 100 1.55 26.11 -7.01
C GLU A 100 1.36 24.71 -6.40
N GLU A 101 1.75 24.51 -5.15
CA GLU A 101 1.64 23.21 -4.49
C GLU A 101 0.18 22.88 -4.13
N THR A 102 -0.29 21.74 -4.63
CA THR A 102 -1.65 21.24 -4.44
C THR A 102 -2.00 21.00 -2.98
N VAL A 103 -1.10 20.40 -2.22
CA VAL A 103 -1.34 20.01 -0.83
C VAL A 103 -1.54 21.23 0.06
N VAL A 104 -0.77 22.31 -0.19
CA VAL A 104 -0.92 23.59 0.51
C VAL A 104 -2.25 24.25 0.18
N ARG A 105 -2.65 24.28 -1.11
CA ARG A 105 -3.95 24.84 -1.50
C ARG A 105 -5.11 24.09 -0.88
N ASP A 106 -5.08 22.77 -0.88
CA ASP A 106 -6.13 21.94 -0.29
C ASP A 106 -6.26 22.23 1.22
N LYS A 107 -5.13 22.39 1.92
CA LYS A 107 -5.13 22.76 3.34
C LYS A 107 -5.64 24.19 3.58
N ALA A 108 -5.28 25.14 2.72
CA ALA A 108 -5.80 26.50 2.79
C ALA A 108 -7.32 26.54 2.58
N VAL A 109 -7.84 25.76 1.62
CA VAL A 109 -9.29 25.60 1.39
C VAL A 109 -9.97 24.94 2.59
N GLU A 110 -9.35 23.91 3.19
CA GLU A 110 -9.86 23.29 4.43
C GLU A 110 -9.99 24.33 5.56
N SER A 111 -8.94 25.12 5.78
CA SER A 111 -8.93 26.20 6.79
C SER A 111 -9.94 27.30 6.48
N LEU A 112 -10.08 27.73 5.22
CA LEU A 112 -11.10 28.68 4.79
C LEU A 112 -12.51 28.15 5.07
N ARG A 113 -12.76 26.85 4.85
CA ARG A 113 -14.04 26.21 5.15
C ARG A 113 -14.32 26.21 6.65
N ALA A 114 -13.35 25.84 7.48
CA ALA A 114 -13.49 25.90 8.94
C ALA A 114 -13.82 27.31 9.43
N VAL A 115 -13.04 28.30 8.96
CA VAL A 115 -13.20 29.72 9.29
C VAL A 115 -14.52 30.31 8.77
N SER A 116 -15.07 29.81 7.67
CA SER A 116 -16.36 30.27 7.13
C SER A 116 -17.53 30.08 8.10
N HIS A 117 -17.47 29.07 8.97
CA HIS A 117 -18.52 28.83 9.97
C HIS A 117 -18.57 29.89 11.06
N GLU A 118 -17.43 30.52 11.35
CA GLU A 118 -17.29 31.58 12.35
C GLU A 118 -17.74 32.96 11.85
N HIS A 119 -17.86 33.15 10.53
CA HIS A 119 -18.36 34.41 9.98
C HIS A 119 -19.85 34.59 10.25
N SER A 120 -20.30 35.80 10.59
CA SER A 120 -21.73 36.11 10.60
C SER A 120 -22.28 36.16 9.16
N PRO A 121 -23.61 36.01 8.92
CA PRO A 121 -24.17 36.11 7.57
C PRO A 121 -23.82 37.43 6.83
N PRO A 122 -23.87 38.61 7.49
CA PRO A 122 -23.37 39.85 6.89
C PRO A 122 -21.87 39.80 6.54
N ASP A 123 -21.02 39.22 7.39
CA ASP A 123 -19.57 39.13 7.12
C ASP A 123 -19.25 38.12 6.01
N LEU A 124 -20.04 37.05 5.89
CA LEU A 124 -19.96 36.14 4.76
C LEU A 124 -20.21 36.87 3.45
N GLU A 125 -21.28 37.67 3.36
CA GLU A 125 -21.58 38.46 2.15
C GLU A 125 -20.57 39.60 1.92
N GLY A 126 -20.12 40.24 3.00
CA GLY A 126 -19.21 41.39 2.95
C GLY A 126 -17.75 41.05 2.68
N HIS A 127 -17.28 39.86 3.08
CA HIS A 127 -15.86 39.50 3.03
C HIS A 127 -15.61 38.14 2.35
N PHE A 128 -16.29 37.08 2.77
CA PHE A 128 -16.02 35.72 2.29
C PHE A 128 -16.47 35.51 0.84
N VAL A 129 -17.67 35.94 0.47
CA VAL A 129 -18.18 35.83 -0.91
C VAL A 129 -17.31 36.62 -1.90
N PRO A 130 -16.87 37.86 -1.61
CA PRO A 130 -15.88 38.55 -2.42
C PRO A 130 -14.59 37.77 -2.63
N LEU A 131 -14.07 37.07 -1.61
CA LEU A 131 -12.90 36.18 -1.75
C LEU A 131 -13.20 35.05 -2.74
N VAL A 132 -14.34 34.36 -2.60
CA VAL A 132 -14.72 33.28 -3.52
C VAL A 132 -14.80 33.80 -4.96
N LYS A 133 -15.36 35.00 -5.18
CA LYS A 133 -15.43 35.63 -6.51
C LYS A 133 -14.04 35.96 -7.07
N ARG A 134 -13.13 36.48 -6.25
CA ARG A 134 -11.74 36.78 -6.67
C ARG A 134 -11.01 35.51 -7.09
N LEU A 135 -11.10 34.45 -6.29
CA LEU A 135 -10.51 33.15 -6.63
C LEU A 135 -11.14 32.55 -7.90
N ALA A 136 -12.46 32.58 -8.02
CA ALA A 136 -13.17 32.03 -9.18
C ALA A 136 -12.91 32.79 -10.49
N GLY A 137 -12.63 34.10 -10.40
CA GLY A 137 -12.30 34.95 -11.54
C GLY A 137 -10.80 35.21 -11.72
N GLY A 138 -9.93 34.52 -10.97
CA GLY A 138 -8.50 34.76 -11.02
C GLY A 138 -7.86 34.29 -12.33
N ASP A 139 -6.78 34.96 -12.74
CA ASP A 139 -6.07 34.67 -14.00
C ASP A 139 -5.47 33.25 -14.00
N TRP A 140 -4.95 32.81 -12.85
CA TRP A 140 -4.32 31.51 -12.67
C TRP A 140 -5.33 30.41 -12.34
N PHE A 141 -5.22 29.28 -13.03
CA PHE A 141 -6.13 28.15 -12.81
C PHE A 141 -6.05 27.57 -11.39
N THR A 142 -4.91 27.74 -10.70
CA THR A 142 -4.73 27.30 -9.31
C THR A 142 -5.76 27.96 -8.38
N SER A 143 -5.94 29.27 -8.52
CA SER A 143 -6.94 30.05 -7.77
C SER A 143 -8.37 29.59 -8.05
N ARG A 144 -8.70 29.38 -9.33
CA ARG A 144 -10.04 28.91 -9.77
C ARG A 144 -10.34 27.50 -9.30
N THR A 145 -9.32 26.65 -9.24
CA THR A 145 -9.40 25.29 -8.69
C THR A 145 -9.77 25.34 -7.20
N SER A 146 -9.09 26.18 -6.41
CA SER A 146 -9.37 26.37 -4.99
C SER A 146 -10.78 26.92 -4.73
N ALA A 147 -11.26 27.82 -5.59
CA ALA A 147 -12.60 28.39 -5.48
C ALA A 147 -13.70 27.32 -5.46
N CYS A 148 -13.55 26.24 -6.24
CA CYS A 148 -14.54 25.16 -6.34
C CYS A 148 -14.90 24.55 -4.96
N GLY A 149 -13.96 24.53 -4.01
CA GLY A 149 -14.14 23.97 -2.67
C GLY A 149 -14.84 24.89 -1.66
N LEU A 150 -15.16 26.14 -2.02
CA LEU A 150 -15.65 27.15 -1.08
C LEU A 150 -17.15 27.49 -1.23
N PHE A 151 -17.81 27.02 -2.28
CA PHE A 151 -19.20 27.37 -2.56
C PHE A 151 -20.20 26.77 -1.57
N SER A 152 -20.03 25.50 -1.21
CA SER A 152 -21.01 24.77 -0.38
C SER A 152 -21.12 25.31 1.05
N VAL A 153 -20.03 25.84 1.60
CA VAL A 153 -19.97 26.30 3.00
C VAL A 153 -20.63 27.66 3.22
N CYS A 154 -20.60 28.54 2.20
CA CYS A 154 -21.19 29.88 2.30
C CYS A 154 -22.63 29.94 1.74
N TYR A 155 -22.96 29.11 0.74
CA TYR A 155 -24.26 29.14 0.05
C TYR A 155 -25.50 29.12 0.99
N PRO A 156 -25.59 28.28 2.04
CA PRO A 156 -26.81 28.19 2.86
C PRO A 156 -27.15 29.48 3.63
N ARG A 157 -26.13 30.30 3.95
CA ARG A 157 -26.21 31.37 4.94
C ARG A 157 -26.26 32.77 4.32
N VAL A 158 -26.30 32.86 3.00
CA VAL A 158 -26.34 34.14 2.26
C VAL A 158 -27.70 34.38 1.62
N SER A 159 -27.96 35.64 1.27
CA SER A 159 -29.20 36.13 0.68
C SER A 159 -29.45 35.54 -0.71
N SER A 160 -30.72 35.47 -1.13
CA SER A 160 -31.12 34.90 -2.42
C SER A 160 -30.43 35.53 -3.64
N PRO A 161 -30.17 36.86 -3.71
CA PRO A 161 -29.39 37.45 -4.80
C PRO A 161 -27.96 36.90 -4.85
N VAL A 162 -27.30 36.78 -3.69
CA VAL A 162 -25.94 36.24 -3.59
C VAL A 162 -25.90 34.76 -3.95
N LYS A 163 -26.92 33.97 -3.55
CA LYS A 163 -27.08 32.58 -3.99
C LYS A 163 -27.12 32.46 -5.51
N ALA A 164 -27.87 33.33 -6.19
CA ALA A 164 -27.96 33.32 -7.65
C ALA A 164 -26.61 33.62 -8.31
N GLU A 165 -25.85 34.58 -7.76
CA GLU A 165 -24.49 34.86 -8.21
C GLU A 165 -23.56 33.66 -8.02
N LEU A 166 -23.57 33.02 -6.83
CA LEU A 166 -22.75 31.84 -6.55
C LEU A 166 -23.03 30.69 -7.54
N ARG A 167 -24.29 30.43 -7.88
CA ARG A 167 -24.62 29.43 -8.90
C ARG A 167 -24.09 29.80 -10.28
N GLN A 168 -24.12 31.08 -10.66
CA GLN A 168 -23.55 31.54 -11.92
C GLN A 168 -22.03 31.39 -11.95
N TYR A 169 -21.32 31.74 -10.88
CA TYR A 169 -19.86 31.55 -10.79
C TYR A 169 -19.49 30.06 -10.85
N PHE A 170 -20.22 29.20 -10.15
CA PHE A 170 -19.97 27.76 -10.21
C PHE A 170 -20.20 27.19 -11.62
N ARG A 171 -21.25 27.64 -12.32
CA ARG A 171 -21.49 27.28 -13.73
C ARG A 171 -20.31 27.65 -14.62
N ASN A 172 -19.74 28.85 -14.44
CA ASN A 172 -18.58 29.28 -15.21
C ASN A 172 -17.36 28.37 -14.96
N LEU A 173 -17.15 27.92 -13.72
CA LEU A 173 -16.06 26.98 -13.38
C LEU A 173 -16.28 25.59 -13.99
N CYS A 174 -17.53 25.12 -14.07
CA CYS A 174 -17.87 23.86 -14.75
C CYS A 174 -17.58 23.90 -16.27
N SER A 175 -17.59 25.09 -16.87
CA SER A 175 -17.28 25.30 -18.30
C SER A 175 -15.97 26.05 -18.52
N ASP A 176 -15.04 26.02 -17.55
CA ASP A 176 -13.73 26.68 -17.67
C ASP A 176 -12.93 26.07 -18.83
N ASP A 177 -12.18 26.88 -19.56
CA ASP A 177 -11.33 26.40 -20.66
C ASP A 177 -10.26 25.41 -20.16
N THR A 178 -9.86 25.53 -18.89
CA THR A 178 -8.82 24.70 -18.26
C THR A 178 -9.40 23.40 -17.68
N PRO A 179 -8.95 22.21 -18.15
CA PRO A 179 -9.44 20.92 -17.64
C PRO A 179 -9.28 20.73 -16.13
N MET A 180 -8.21 21.26 -15.53
CA MET A 180 -7.94 21.15 -14.09
C MET A 180 -9.04 21.81 -13.25
N VAL A 181 -9.59 22.94 -13.72
CA VAL A 181 -10.68 23.65 -13.05
C VAL A 181 -11.98 22.88 -13.22
N ARG A 182 -12.30 22.41 -14.44
CA ARG A 182 -13.49 21.58 -14.67
C ARG A 182 -13.47 20.29 -13.85
N ARG A 183 -12.29 19.68 -13.70
CA ARG A 183 -12.06 18.52 -12.84
C ARG A 183 -12.38 18.82 -11.37
N ALA A 184 -11.90 19.95 -10.85
CA ALA A 184 -12.22 20.38 -9.48
C ALA A 184 -13.69 20.76 -9.30
N ALA A 185 -14.31 21.37 -10.29
CA ALA A 185 -15.74 21.67 -10.27
C ALA A 185 -16.57 20.37 -10.25
N ALA A 186 -16.20 19.37 -11.07
CA ALA A 186 -16.85 18.06 -11.09
C ALA A 186 -16.76 17.33 -9.74
N SER A 187 -15.60 17.34 -9.07
CA SER A 187 -15.46 16.68 -7.76
C SER A 187 -16.26 17.39 -6.64
N LYS A 188 -16.52 18.69 -6.77
CA LYS A 188 -17.31 19.46 -5.79
C LYS A 188 -18.78 19.60 -6.15
N LEU A 189 -19.20 19.14 -7.33
CA LEU A 189 -20.59 19.25 -7.80
C LEU A 189 -21.57 18.53 -6.87
N GLY A 190 -21.24 17.32 -6.43
CA GLY A 190 -22.09 16.54 -5.52
C GLY A 190 -22.26 17.20 -4.15
N GLU A 191 -21.19 17.76 -3.60
CA GLU A 191 -21.22 18.50 -2.34
C GLU A 191 -22.02 19.80 -2.46
N PHE A 192 -21.83 20.54 -3.55
CA PHE A 192 -22.58 21.77 -3.80
C PHE A 192 -24.07 21.48 -3.98
N ALA A 193 -24.44 20.45 -4.75
CA ALA A 193 -25.83 20.04 -4.96
C ALA A 193 -26.58 19.79 -3.63
N LYS A 194 -25.91 19.25 -2.60
CA LYS A 194 -26.51 18.96 -1.28
C LYS A 194 -27.00 20.20 -0.53
N VAL A 195 -26.44 21.38 -0.84
CA VAL A 195 -26.82 22.63 -0.17
C VAL A 195 -27.76 23.52 -1.01
N LEU A 196 -28.06 23.12 -2.25
CA LEU A 196 -29.00 23.82 -3.11
C LEU A 196 -30.45 23.44 -2.82
N GLU A 197 -31.34 24.39 -3.05
CA GLU A 197 -32.77 24.12 -3.11
C GLU A 197 -33.08 23.17 -4.27
N LEU A 198 -33.99 22.22 -4.06
CA LEU A 198 -34.29 21.12 -5.00
C LEU A 198 -34.66 21.62 -6.41
N GLU A 199 -35.34 22.76 -6.53
CA GLU A 199 -35.64 23.40 -7.82
C GLU A 199 -34.37 23.71 -8.62
N HIS A 200 -33.36 24.27 -7.96
CA HIS A 200 -32.08 24.62 -8.58
C HIS A 200 -31.19 23.40 -8.83
N VAL A 201 -31.32 22.33 -8.03
CA VAL A 201 -30.69 21.04 -8.36
C VAL A 201 -31.19 20.55 -9.72
N LYS A 202 -32.51 20.57 -9.96
CA LYS A 202 -33.08 20.14 -11.24
C LYS A 202 -32.74 21.07 -12.40
N SER A 203 -32.90 22.39 -12.22
CA SER A 203 -32.75 23.34 -13.31
C SER A 203 -31.30 23.71 -13.63
N GLU A 204 -30.38 23.63 -12.67
CA GLU A 204 -29.00 24.10 -12.82
C GLU A 204 -27.95 22.99 -12.64
N ILE A 205 -28.07 22.12 -11.62
CA ILE A 205 -27.09 21.04 -11.38
C ILE A 205 -27.16 19.96 -12.47
N ILE A 206 -28.36 19.52 -12.88
CA ILE A 206 -28.50 18.47 -13.90
C ILE A 206 -27.85 18.85 -15.25
N PRO A 207 -28.06 20.06 -15.80
CA PRO A 207 -27.33 20.48 -17.01
C PRO A 207 -25.81 20.51 -16.83
N MET A 208 -25.31 21.00 -15.68
CA MET A 208 -23.87 21.04 -15.40
C MET A 208 -23.28 19.62 -15.28
N PHE A 209 -23.99 18.73 -14.58
CA PHE A 209 -23.66 17.31 -14.45
C PHE A 209 -23.60 16.64 -15.82
N SER A 210 -24.63 16.81 -16.66
CA SER A 210 -24.67 16.22 -18.00
C SER A 210 -23.52 16.72 -18.86
N ASN A 211 -23.20 18.02 -18.82
CA ASN A 211 -22.10 18.58 -19.60
C ASN A 211 -20.75 17.99 -19.18
N LEU A 212 -20.46 17.95 -17.88
CA LEU A 212 -19.22 17.39 -17.33
C LEU A 212 -19.10 15.88 -17.56
N ALA A 213 -20.21 15.15 -17.52
CA ALA A 213 -20.23 13.72 -17.85
C ALA A 213 -20.00 13.44 -19.33
N SER A 214 -20.16 14.43 -20.20
CA SER A 214 -19.86 14.36 -21.64
C SER A 214 -18.59 15.14 -22.03
N ASP A 215 -17.78 15.56 -21.07
CA ASP A 215 -16.55 16.33 -21.30
C ASP A 215 -15.58 15.59 -22.22
N GLU A 216 -14.78 16.33 -23.00
CA GLU A 216 -13.77 15.74 -23.86
C GLU A 216 -12.70 14.99 -23.06
N GLN A 217 -12.42 15.46 -21.83
CA GLN A 217 -11.40 14.90 -20.95
C GLN A 217 -11.98 13.78 -20.08
N ASP A 218 -11.42 12.58 -20.18
CA ASP A 218 -11.85 11.42 -19.39
C ASP A 218 -11.67 11.65 -17.88
N SER A 219 -10.62 12.38 -17.49
CA SER A 219 -10.33 12.79 -16.11
C SER A 219 -11.43 13.64 -15.47
N VAL A 220 -12.24 14.33 -16.27
CA VAL A 220 -13.42 15.08 -15.82
C VAL A 220 -14.65 14.16 -15.79
N ARG A 221 -14.88 13.40 -16.87
CA ARG A 221 -16.03 12.48 -16.98
C ARG A 221 -16.07 11.46 -15.84
N LEU A 222 -14.92 10.92 -15.42
CA LEU A 222 -14.87 9.91 -14.36
C LEU A 222 -15.35 10.45 -13.01
N LEU A 223 -15.15 11.75 -12.73
CA LEU A 223 -15.63 12.39 -11.49
C LEU A 223 -17.13 12.68 -11.53
N ALA A 224 -17.72 12.76 -12.73
CA ALA A 224 -19.17 12.90 -12.84
C ALA A 224 -19.89 11.66 -12.28
N VAL A 225 -19.29 10.46 -12.33
CA VAL A 225 -19.87 9.24 -11.75
C VAL A 225 -20.02 9.36 -10.23
N GLU A 226 -19.06 9.98 -9.54
CA GLU A 226 -19.17 10.24 -8.09
C GLU A 226 -20.25 11.29 -7.78
N ALA A 227 -20.32 12.35 -8.60
CA ALA A 227 -21.40 13.33 -8.49
C ALA A 227 -22.79 12.69 -8.74
N CYS A 228 -22.89 11.72 -9.64
CA CYS A 228 -24.11 10.99 -9.95
C CYS A 228 -24.73 10.34 -8.70
N VAL A 229 -23.91 9.69 -7.86
CA VAL A 229 -24.36 9.10 -6.58
C VAL A 229 -24.98 10.16 -5.67
N SER A 230 -24.29 11.29 -5.50
CA SER A 230 -24.77 12.38 -4.64
C SER A 230 -26.04 13.04 -5.17
N ILE A 231 -26.14 13.24 -6.49
CA ILE A 231 -27.32 13.84 -7.13
C ILE A 231 -28.52 12.90 -7.05
N ALA A 232 -28.34 11.60 -7.31
CA ALA A 232 -29.40 10.61 -7.24
C ALA A 232 -30.01 10.51 -5.82
N GLN A 233 -29.20 10.67 -4.77
CA GLN A 233 -29.68 10.68 -3.38
C GLN A 233 -30.53 11.91 -3.03
N LEU A 234 -30.44 13.00 -3.80
CA LEU A 234 -31.17 14.24 -3.54
C LEU A 234 -32.51 14.33 -4.29
N LEU A 235 -32.67 13.54 -5.35
CA LEU A 235 -33.84 13.60 -6.22
C LEU A 235 -34.90 12.56 -5.81
N PRO A 236 -36.20 12.86 -6.01
CA PRO A 236 -37.26 11.86 -5.91
C PRO A 236 -37.05 10.73 -6.93
N GLN A 237 -37.39 9.50 -6.52
CA GLN A 237 -37.22 8.28 -7.33
C GLN A 237 -37.86 8.37 -8.73
N GLU A 238 -39.04 9.00 -8.83
CA GLU A 238 -39.79 9.15 -10.09
C GLU A 238 -39.05 9.97 -11.16
N GLU A 239 -38.09 10.79 -10.75
CA GLU A 239 -37.36 11.70 -11.65
C GLU A 239 -35.98 11.17 -12.05
N LEU A 240 -35.45 10.16 -11.35
CA LEU A 240 -34.13 9.60 -11.62
C LEU A 240 -34.02 9.05 -13.04
N GLU A 241 -35.08 8.40 -13.51
CA GLU A 241 -35.18 7.84 -14.85
C GLU A 241 -34.99 8.91 -15.96
N GLY A 242 -35.55 10.11 -15.75
CA GLY A 242 -35.48 11.20 -16.72
C GLY A 242 -34.23 12.06 -16.59
N LEU A 243 -33.71 12.25 -15.37
CA LEU A 243 -32.68 13.24 -15.08
C LEU A 243 -31.27 12.66 -14.88
N VAL A 244 -31.16 11.42 -14.39
CA VAL A 244 -29.87 10.81 -13.99
C VAL A 244 -29.50 9.63 -14.87
N MET A 245 -30.47 8.74 -15.15
CA MET A 245 -30.21 7.49 -15.88
C MET A 245 -29.63 7.67 -17.29
N PRO A 246 -30.01 8.69 -18.11
CA PRO A 246 -29.39 8.90 -19.41
C PRO A 246 -27.86 9.07 -19.31
N THR A 247 -27.40 9.84 -18.34
CA THR A 247 -25.98 10.10 -18.11
C THR A 247 -25.28 8.88 -17.51
N LEU A 248 -25.92 8.15 -16.60
CA LEU A 248 -25.34 6.93 -16.03
C LEU A 248 -25.18 5.82 -17.09
N ARG A 249 -26.17 5.63 -17.96
CA ARG A 249 -26.07 4.69 -19.09
C ARG A 249 -24.91 5.04 -20.01
N GLN A 250 -24.77 6.33 -20.34
CA GLN A 250 -23.64 6.82 -21.14
C GLN A 250 -22.29 6.54 -20.46
N ALA A 251 -22.18 6.74 -19.14
CA ALA A 251 -20.95 6.49 -18.40
C ALA A 251 -20.59 4.99 -18.34
N ALA A 252 -21.59 4.11 -18.22
CA ALA A 252 -21.39 2.66 -18.19
C ALA A 252 -20.86 2.11 -19.53
N GLU A 253 -21.19 2.78 -20.64
CA GLU A 253 -20.75 2.46 -22.00
C GLU A 253 -19.69 3.44 -22.55
N ASP A 254 -19.04 4.21 -21.67
CA ASP A 254 -18.05 5.23 -22.08
C ASP A 254 -16.88 4.58 -22.83
N LYS A 255 -16.31 5.29 -23.79
CA LYS A 255 -15.14 4.82 -24.54
C LYS A 255 -13.91 4.63 -23.65
N SER A 256 -13.75 5.46 -22.63
CA SER A 256 -12.67 5.34 -21.66
C SER A 256 -12.98 4.27 -20.62
N TRP A 257 -12.11 3.27 -20.53
CA TRP A 257 -12.21 2.23 -19.51
C TRP A 257 -12.16 2.80 -18.10
N ARG A 258 -11.51 3.96 -17.87
CA ARG A 258 -11.43 4.60 -16.55
C ARG A 258 -12.78 5.09 -16.06
N VAL A 259 -13.64 5.56 -16.98
CA VAL A 259 -15.01 5.99 -16.63
C VAL A 259 -15.87 4.76 -16.33
N ARG A 260 -15.79 3.71 -17.15
CA ARG A 260 -16.49 2.43 -16.90
C ARG A 260 -16.02 1.76 -15.60
N TYR A 261 -14.71 1.83 -15.32
CA TYR A 261 -14.12 1.40 -14.06
C TYR A 261 -14.74 2.17 -12.88
N MET A 262 -14.88 3.49 -12.97
CA MET A 262 -15.53 4.26 -11.90
C MET A 262 -16.99 3.86 -11.69
N VAL A 263 -17.72 3.51 -12.75
CA VAL A 263 -19.09 2.97 -12.62
C VAL A 263 -19.06 1.63 -11.88
N ALA A 264 -18.13 0.73 -12.21
CA ALA A 264 -17.96 -0.54 -11.52
C ALA A 264 -17.53 -0.37 -10.04
N ASP A 265 -16.61 0.56 -9.75
CA ASP A 265 -16.16 0.85 -8.38
C ASP A 265 -17.28 1.42 -7.51
N LYS A 266 -18.13 2.29 -8.08
CA LYS A 266 -19.26 2.93 -7.39
C LYS A 266 -20.60 2.20 -7.56
N PHE A 267 -20.57 0.96 -8.04
CA PHE A 267 -21.78 0.28 -8.49
C PHE A 267 -22.80 0.05 -7.38
N THR A 268 -22.33 -0.26 -6.16
CA THR A 268 -23.20 -0.55 -5.01
C THR A 268 -23.76 0.72 -4.39
N GLU A 269 -23.00 1.83 -4.41
CA GLU A 269 -23.53 3.15 -4.03
C GLU A 269 -24.58 3.65 -5.04
N LEU A 270 -24.34 3.44 -6.34
CA LEU A 270 -25.30 3.75 -7.40
C LEU A 270 -26.59 2.92 -7.23
N GLN A 271 -26.48 1.61 -7.00
CA GLN A 271 -27.62 0.72 -6.74
C GLN A 271 -28.48 1.23 -5.58
N ARG A 272 -27.86 1.63 -4.47
CA ARG A 272 -28.57 2.17 -3.30
C ARG A 272 -29.25 3.50 -3.61
N ALA A 273 -28.61 4.36 -4.40
CA ALA A 273 -29.14 5.67 -4.75
C ALA A 273 -30.32 5.60 -5.74
N VAL A 274 -30.24 4.73 -6.75
CA VAL A 274 -31.29 4.61 -7.79
C VAL A 274 -32.45 3.71 -7.41
N GLY A 275 -32.33 2.92 -6.35
CA GLY A 275 -33.41 2.07 -5.85
C GLY A 275 -33.65 0.78 -6.65
N PRO A 276 -34.53 -0.11 -6.14
CA PRO A 276 -34.64 -1.50 -6.62
C PRO A 276 -35.27 -1.64 -8.02
N GLU A 277 -36.22 -0.79 -8.39
CA GLU A 277 -36.91 -0.87 -9.69
C GLU A 277 -35.98 -0.53 -10.87
N ILE A 278 -35.24 0.58 -10.74
CA ILE A 278 -34.21 0.98 -11.71
C ILE A 278 -33.06 -0.03 -11.70
N THR A 279 -32.68 -0.53 -10.51
CA THR A 279 -31.65 -1.57 -10.41
C THR A 279 -31.99 -2.78 -11.27
N LYS A 280 -33.22 -3.28 -11.16
CA LYS A 280 -33.70 -4.45 -11.91
C LYS A 280 -33.77 -4.20 -13.41
N THR A 281 -34.22 -3.01 -13.82
CA THR A 281 -34.47 -2.69 -15.23
C THR A 281 -33.19 -2.34 -15.98
N ASP A 282 -32.28 -1.60 -15.34
CA ASP A 282 -31.11 -1.01 -15.99
C ASP A 282 -29.79 -1.53 -15.43
N LEU A 283 -29.63 -1.51 -14.10
CA LEU A 283 -28.32 -1.83 -13.51
C LEU A 283 -27.95 -3.29 -13.69
N VAL A 284 -28.89 -4.23 -13.71
CA VAL A 284 -28.52 -5.63 -13.95
C VAL A 284 -27.87 -5.80 -15.33
N GLY A 285 -28.45 -5.20 -16.39
CA GLY A 285 -27.88 -5.24 -17.73
C GLY A 285 -26.52 -4.54 -17.80
N ALA A 286 -26.40 -3.37 -17.19
CA ALA A 286 -25.12 -2.66 -17.10
C ALA A 286 -24.05 -3.47 -16.35
N PHE A 287 -24.42 -4.13 -15.25
CA PHE A 287 -23.50 -4.96 -14.47
C PHE A 287 -23.00 -6.17 -15.27
N GLN A 288 -23.88 -6.80 -16.07
CA GLN A 288 -23.48 -7.86 -16.98
C GLN A 288 -22.46 -7.38 -18.01
N SER A 289 -22.66 -6.19 -18.58
CA SER A 289 -21.71 -5.59 -19.52
C SER A 289 -20.36 -5.30 -18.85
N LEU A 290 -20.34 -4.79 -17.61
CA LEU A 290 -19.10 -4.51 -16.86
C LEU A 290 -18.34 -5.80 -16.48
N MET A 291 -19.05 -6.87 -16.11
CA MET A 291 -18.44 -8.18 -15.88
C MET A 291 -17.84 -8.79 -17.16
N LYS A 292 -18.29 -8.33 -18.33
CA LYS A 292 -17.83 -8.78 -19.66
C LYS A 292 -17.02 -7.71 -20.39
N ASP A 293 -16.52 -6.71 -19.67
CA ASP A 293 -15.76 -5.61 -20.26
C ASP A 293 -14.50 -6.14 -20.97
N CYS A 294 -14.07 -5.50 -22.05
CA CYS A 294 -12.83 -5.87 -22.71
C CYS A 294 -11.60 -5.64 -21.81
N GLU A 295 -11.66 -4.67 -20.89
CA GLU A 295 -10.56 -4.32 -20.00
C GLU A 295 -10.60 -5.11 -18.68
N ALA A 296 -9.45 -5.66 -18.28
CA ALA A 296 -9.38 -6.55 -17.13
C ALA A 296 -9.63 -5.81 -15.80
N GLU A 297 -9.17 -4.58 -15.67
CA GLU A 297 -9.35 -3.73 -14.49
C GLU A 297 -10.83 -3.45 -14.21
N VAL A 298 -11.64 -3.27 -15.27
CA VAL A 298 -13.09 -3.07 -15.14
C VAL A 298 -13.76 -4.37 -14.69
N ARG A 299 -13.39 -5.51 -15.30
CA ARG A 299 -13.92 -6.82 -14.90
C ARG A 299 -13.55 -7.18 -13.46
N ALA A 300 -12.34 -6.83 -13.01
CA ALA A 300 -11.89 -7.06 -11.64
C ALA A 300 -12.68 -6.21 -10.64
N ALA A 301 -12.88 -4.92 -10.93
CA ALA A 301 -13.73 -4.04 -10.11
C ALA A 301 -15.18 -4.56 -10.02
N ALA A 302 -15.77 -4.96 -11.16
CA ALA A 302 -17.11 -5.55 -11.18
C ALA A 302 -17.17 -6.87 -10.38
N SER A 303 -16.16 -7.73 -10.52
CA SER A 303 -16.07 -9.02 -9.81
C SER A 303 -16.08 -8.83 -8.29
N HIS A 304 -15.39 -7.83 -7.76
CA HIS A 304 -15.41 -7.51 -6.33
C HIS A 304 -16.79 -7.08 -5.82
N LYS A 305 -17.65 -6.51 -6.68
CA LYS A 305 -18.98 -6.04 -6.29
C LYS A 305 -20.07 -7.11 -6.39
N VAL A 306 -19.79 -8.28 -6.94
CA VAL A 306 -20.78 -9.35 -7.20
C VAL A 306 -21.60 -9.69 -5.94
N LYS A 307 -20.93 -9.90 -4.81
CA LYS A 307 -21.60 -10.24 -3.54
C LYS A 307 -22.57 -9.14 -3.10
N GLU A 308 -22.05 -7.93 -2.88
CA GLU A 308 -22.83 -6.80 -2.34
C GLU A 308 -23.96 -6.41 -3.30
N PHE A 309 -23.74 -6.46 -4.62
CA PHE A 309 -24.78 -6.22 -5.60
C PHE A 309 -25.94 -7.22 -5.47
N CYS A 310 -25.61 -8.52 -5.38
CA CYS A 310 -26.60 -9.59 -5.25
C CYS A 310 -27.37 -9.54 -3.92
N GLU A 311 -26.69 -9.19 -2.82
CA GLU A 311 -27.31 -9.03 -1.50
C GLU A 311 -28.37 -7.91 -1.49
N ASN A 312 -28.14 -6.84 -2.25
CA ASN A 312 -28.99 -5.66 -2.30
C ASN A 312 -30.11 -5.72 -3.36
N LEU A 313 -30.22 -6.80 -4.13
CA LEU A 313 -31.37 -7.02 -5.02
C LEU A 313 -32.66 -7.23 -4.22
N SER A 314 -33.79 -6.80 -4.77
CA SER A 314 -35.09 -6.96 -4.11
C SER A 314 -35.44 -8.45 -3.93
N PRO A 315 -35.95 -8.87 -2.75
CA PRO A 315 -36.15 -10.29 -2.45
C PRO A 315 -37.05 -11.05 -3.43
N ASP A 316 -37.97 -10.35 -4.10
CA ASP A 316 -38.91 -10.92 -5.08
C ASP A 316 -38.25 -11.38 -6.38
N CYS A 317 -37.16 -10.73 -6.80
CA CYS A 317 -36.46 -11.08 -8.04
C CYS A 317 -35.02 -11.55 -7.84
N ARG A 318 -34.49 -11.44 -6.62
CA ARG A 318 -33.09 -11.73 -6.27
C ARG A 318 -32.60 -13.07 -6.82
N GLU A 319 -33.25 -14.17 -6.43
CA GLU A 319 -32.82 -15.51 -6.85
C GLU A 319 -32.91 -15.68 -8.37
N ALA A 320 -34.01 -15.26 -8.99
CA ALA A 320 -34.21 -15.38 -10.44
C ALA A 320 -33.16 -14.59 -11.25
N VAL A 321 -32.82 -13.38 -10.81
CA VAL A 321 -31.80 -12.54 -11.45
C VAL A 321 -30.40 -13.14 -11.25
N ILE A 322 -30.07 -13.56 -10.03
CA ILE A 322 -28.76 -14.17 -9.77
C ILE A 322 -28.58 -15.41 -10.64
N MET A 323 -29.56 -16.31 -10.65
CA MET A 323 -29.50 -17.57 -11.39
C MET A 323 -29.53 -17.38 -12.91
N GLY A 324 -30.38 -16.48 -13.41
CA GLY A 324 -30.61 -16.29 -14.85
C GLY A 324 -29.60 -15.36 -15.52
N GLN A 325 -29.10 -14.35 -14.81
CA GLN A 325 -28.34 -13.25 -15.41
C GLN A 325 -26.92 -13.12 -14.86
N ILE A 326 -26.70 -13.31 -13.56
CA ILE A 326 -25.39 -13.09 -12.93
C ILE A 326 -24.52 -14.35 -12.95
N LEU A 327 -25.08 -15.51 -12.58
CA LEU A 327 -24.37 -16.77 -12.49
C LEU A 327 -23.70 -17.20 -13.82
N PRO A 328 -24.31 -17.01 -15.00
CA PRO A 328 -23.62 -17.25 -16.27
C PRO A 328 -22.34 -16.40 -16.44
N CYS A 329 -22.37 -15.14 -16.04
CA CYS A 329 -21.20 -14.25 -16.08
C CYS A 329 -20.12 -14.71 -15.09
N ILE A 330 -20.51 -15.11 -13.87
CA ILE A 330 -19.57 -15.66 -12.88
C ILE A 330 -18.85 -16.89 -13.44
N LYS A 331 -19.57 -17.79 -14.14
CA LYS A 331 -18.96 -18.98 -14.77
C LYS A 331 -17.86 -18.62 -15.77
N GLU A 332 -18.07 -17.57 -16.56
CA GLU A 332 -17.06 -17.05 -17.48
C GLU A 332 -15.87 -16.44 -16.72
N LEU A 333 -16.13 -15.63 -15.68
CA LEU A 333 -15.09 -14.97 -14.87
C LEU A 333 -14.20 -15.93 -14.08
N VAL A 334 -14.71 -17.10 -13.67
CA VAL A 334 -13.90 -18.15 -13.03
C VAL A 334 -12.77 -18.64 -13.95
N SER A 335 -13.02 -18.62 -15.26
CA SER A 335 -12.05 -19.03 -16.29
C SER A 335 -11.39 -17.85 -17.00
N ASP A 336 -11.42 -16.65 -16.40
CA ASP A 336 -10.80 -15.46 -17.00
C ASP A 336 -9.29 -15.65 -17.18
N ALA A 337 -8.75 -15.15 -18.29
CA ALA A 337 -7.32 -15.21 -18.58
C ALA A 337 -6.51 -14.36 -17.60
N ASN A 338 -7.08 -13.27 -17.06
CA ASN A 338 -6.42 -12.38 -16.14
C ASN A 338 -6.54 -12.87 -14.69
N GLN A 339 -5.39 -13.05 -14.03
CA GLN A 339 -5.32 -13.56 -12.66
C GLN A 339 -5.95 -12.61 -11.64
N HIS A 340 -5.87 -11.30 -11.84
CA HIS A 340 -6.48 -10.32 -10.94
C HIS A 340 -8.00 -10.40 -10.95
N VAL A 341 -8.61 -10.66 -12.11
CA VAL A 341 -10.07 -10.85 -12.23
C VAL A 341 -10.51 -12.09 -11.45
N LYS A 342 -9.80 -13.21 -11.64
CA LYS A 342 -10.07 -14.45 -10.90
C LYS A 342 -9.88 -14.28 -9.39
N SER A 343 -8.82 -13.57 -8.98
CA SER A 343 -8.52 -13.27 -7.58
C SER A 343 -9.61 -12.42 -6.94
N ALA A 344 -10.05 -11.37 -7.64
CA ALA A 344 -11.13 -10.50 -7.23
C ALA A 344 -12.44 -11.29 -7.00
N LEU A 345 -12.82 -12.13 -7.96
CA LEU A 345 -14.02 -12.96 -7.84
C LEU A 345 -13.90 -13.97 -6.67
N ALA A 346 -12.75 -14.64 -6.55
CA ALA A 346 -12.50 -15.63 -5.51
C ALA A 346 -12.67 -15.05 -4.09
N SER A 347 -12.34 -13.77 -3.89
CA SER A 347 -12.48 -13.10 -2.60
C SER A 347 -13.93 -12.91 -2.14
N VAL A 348 -14.92 -13.01 -3.05
CA VAL A 348 -16.32 -12.68 -2.73
C VAL A 348 -17.34 -13.74 -3.15
N ILE A 349 -17.00 -14.65 -4.07
CA ILE A 349 -17.95 -15.60 -4.69
C ILE A 349 -18.72 -16.43 -3.65
N MET A 350 -18.07 -16.85 -2.57
CA MET A 350 -18.72 -17.68 -1.54
C MET A 350 -19.67 -16.92 -0.63
N GLY A 351 -19.65 -15.59 -0.66
CA GLY A 351 -20.69 -14.77 -0.04
C GLY A 351 -22.06 -14.94 -0.68
N LEU A 352 -22.15 -15.54 -1.87
CA LEU A 352 -23.44 -15.85 -2.51
C LEU A 352 -24.14 -17.08 -1.92
N SER A 353 -23.42 -17.91 -1.16
CA SER A 353 -23.98 -19.15 -0.59
C SER A 353 -25.16 -18.93 0.37
N PRO A 354 -25.13 -17.99 1.35
CA PRO A 354 -26.29 -17.71 2.19
C PRO A 354 -27.46 -17.09 1.41
N ILE A 355 -27.20 -16.49 0.25
CA ILE A 355 -28.22 -15.83 -0.58
C ILE A 355 -29.01 -16.85 -1.41
N LEU A 356 -28.32 -17.81 -2.03
CA LEU A 356 -28.93 -18.81 -2.90
C LEU A 356 -29.46 -20.04 -2.14
N GLY A 357 -29.08 -20.18 -0.87
CA GLY A 357 -29.45 -21.33 -0.05
C GLY A 357 -28.70 -22.61 -0.43
N LYS A 358 -29.02 -23.69 0.27
CA LYS A 358 -28.24 -24.94 0.23
C LYS A 358 -28.21 -25.62 -1.13
N ASP A 359 -29.37 -25.83 -1.75
CA ASP A 359 -29.50 -26.64 -2.95
C ASP A 359 -28.77 -26.00 -4.14
N ASN A 360 -29.06 -24.71 -4.41
CA ASN A 360 -28.38 -23.95 -5.46
C ASN A 360 -26.87 -23.80 -5.21
N THR A 361 -26.45 -23.65 -3.94
CA THR A 361 -25.02 -23.57 -3.61
C THR A 361 -24.30 -24.87 -3.96
N VAL A 362 -24.88 -26.02 -3.61
CA VAL A 362 -24.28 -27.33 -3.90
C VAL A 362 -24.29 -27.61 -5.41
N GLU A 363 -25.38 -27.30 -6.10
CA GLU A 363 -25.51 -27.61 -7.53
C GLU A 363 -24.67 -26.69 -8.41
N HIS A 364 -24.57 -25.40 -8.07
CA HIS A 364 -24.04 -24.39 -8.99
C HIS A 364 -22.80 -23.65 -8.48
N LEU A 365 -22.69 -23.34 -7.19
CA LEU A 365 -21.53 -22.62 -6.66
C LEU A 365 -20.36 -23.55 -6.31
N LEU A 366 -20.65 -24.74 -5.77
CA LEU A 366 -19.60 -25.69 -5.37
C LEU A 366 -18.69 -26.12 -6.54
N PRO A 367 -19.19 -26.39 -7.76
CA PRO A 367 -18.32 -26.65 -8.90
C PRO A 367 -17.37 -25.48 -9.23
N LEU A 368 -17.84 -24.23 -9.10
CA LEU A 368 -17.05 -23.03 -9.36
C LEU A 368 -16.00 -22.81 -8.28
N PHE A 369 -16.38 -23.02 -7.02
CA PHE A 369 -15.48 -23.00 -5.88
C PHE A 369 -14.33 -24.01 -6.05
N LEU A 370 -14.65 -25.25 -6.42
CA LEU A 370 -13.64 -26.29 -6.64
C LEU A 370 -12.71 -25.97 -7.81
N ALA A 371 -13.22 -25.32 -8.86
CA ALA A 371 -12.40 -24.87 -9.98
C ALA A 371 -11.39 -23.79 -9.54
N GLN A 372 -11.83 -22.78 -8.78
CA GLN A 372 -10.95 -21.73 -8.27
C GLN A 372 -9.97 -22.23 -7.19
N LEU A 373 -10.36 -23.22 -6.38
CA LEU A 373 -9.47 -23.83 -5.40
C LEU A 373 -8.29 -24.58 -6.05
N LYS A 374 -8.47 -25.02 -7.30
CA LYS A 374 -7.45 -25.70 -8.12
C LYS A 374 -6.80 -24.76 -9.14
N ASP A 375 -6.98 -23.45 -8.99
CA ASP A 375 -6.40 -22.48 -9.93
C ASP A 375 -4.87 -22.46 -9.82
N GLU A 376 -4.19 -22.26 -10.94
CA GLU A 376 -2.72 -22.14 -10.95
C GLU A 376 -2.23 -20.92 -10.13
N CYS A 377 -3.04 -19.87 -10.05
CA CYS A 377 -2.73 -18.66 -9.31
C CYS A 377 -2.87 -18.90 -7.79
N PRO A 378 -1.79 -18.74 -7.01
CA PRO A 378 -1.81 -18.87 -5.55
C PRO A 378 -2.80 -17.94 -4.86
N GLU A 379 -2.93 -16.71 -5.36
CA GLU A 379 -3.76 -15.67 -4.76
C GLU A 379 -5.25 -16.04 -4.84
N VAL A 380 -5.69 -16.57 -5.99
CA VAL A 380 -7.04 -17.11 -6.18
C VAL A 380 -7.33 -18.18 -5.13
N ARG A 381 -6.43 -19.15 -4.99
CA ARG A 381 -6.59 -20.25 -4.03
C ARG A 381 -6.62 -19.76 -2.59
N LEU A 382 -5.74 -18.82 -2.23
CA LEU A 382 -5.68 -18.19 -0.91
C LEU A 382 -6.99 -17.47 -0.57
N ASN A 383 -7.54 -16.71 -1.52
CA ASN A 383 -8.81 -16.00 -1.32
C ASN A 383 -9.99 -16.96 -1.14
N ILE A 384 -9.99 -18.09 -1.86
CA ILE A 384 -11.00 -19.14 -1.69
C ILE A 384 -10.90 -19.78 -0.30
N ILE A 385 -9.70 -20.14 0.14
CA ILE A 385 -9.49 -20.73 1.48
C ILE A 385 -9.96 -19.75 2.56
N SER A 386 -9.66 -18.46 2.40
CA SER A 386 -9.97 -17.44 3.39
C SER A 386 -11.46 -17.19 3.60
N ASN A 387 -12.31 -17.67 2.68
CA ASN A 387 -13.76 -17.53 2.76
C ASN A 387 -14.48 -18.87 2.96
N LEU A 388 -13.77 -19.91 3.44
CA LEU A 388 -14.35 -21.23 3.71
C LEU A 388 -15.47 -21.22 4.75
N ASP A 389 -15.42 -20.29 5.71
CA ASP A 389 -16.41 -20.19 6.79
C ASP A 389 -17.84 -19.96 6.26
N CYS A 390 -18.00 -19.12 5.23
CA CYS A 390 -19.30 -18.83 4.60
C CYS A 390 -19.95 -20.10 4.03
N VAL A 391 -19.13 -21.00 3.46
CA VAL A 391 -19.60 -22.24 2.83
C VAL A 391 -20.02 -23.26 3.88
N ASN A 392 -19.28 -23.29 4.99
CA ASN A 392 -19.50 -24.26 6.05
C ASN A 392 -20.88 -24.08 6.72
N GLU A 393 -21.35 -22.84 6.85
CA GLU A 393 -22.67 -22.54 7.40
C GLU A 393 -23.82 -23.13 6.56
N VAL A 394 -23.66 -23.22 5.23
CA VAL A 394 -24.76 -23.55 4.30
C VAL A 394 -24.75 -25.03 3.90
N ILE A 395 -23.60 -25.59 3.53
CA ILE A 395 -23.51 -26.95 2.97
C ILE A 395 -23.39 -28.01 4.09
N GLY A 396 -22.69 -27.65 5.17
CA GLY A 396 -22.30 -28.54 6.26
C GLY A 396 -21.06 -29.39 5.97
N ILE A 397 -20.28 -29.64 7.03
CA ILE A 397 -18.95 -30.28 7.05
C ILE A 397 -18.79 -31.57 6.23
N ARG A 398 -19.80 -32.45 6.19
CA ARG A 398 -19.65 -33.81 5.63
C ARG A 398 -19.51 -33.85 4.11
N GLN A 399 -20.18 -32.95 3.39
CA GLN A 399 -20.00 -32.86 1.94
C GLN A 399 -18.77 -32.03 1.59
N LEU A 400 -18.43 -31.06 2.44
CA LEU A 400 -17.22 -30.27 2.33
C LEU A 400 -15.97 -31.17 2.42
N SER A 401 -15.93 -32.12 3.36
CA SER A 401 -14.77 -33.00 3.56
C SER A 401 -14.51 -33.94 2.39
N GLN A 402 -15.55 -34.44 1.70
CA GLN A 402 -15.37 -35.33 0.54
C GLN A 402 -14.79 -34.60 -0.67
N SER A 403 -15.19 -33.34 -0.89
CA SER A 403 -14.78 -32.58 -2.07
C SER A 403 -13.53 -31.72 -1.86
N LEU A 404 -13.29 -31.21 -0.64
CA LEU A 404 -12.19 -30.28 -0.36
C LEU A 404 -10.93 -30.92 0.17
N LEU A 405 -11.02 -32.08 0.83
CA LEU A 405 -9.84 -32.72 1.40
C LEU A 405 -8.73 -32.95 0.37
N PRO A 406 -9.00 -33.49 -0.85
CA PRO A 406 -7.95 -33.66 -1.85
C PRO A 406 -7.27 -32.34 -2.22
N ALA A 407 -8.04 -31.26 -2.32
CA ALA A 407 -7.51 -29.94 -2.64
C ALA A 407 -6.70 -29.36 -1.46
N ILE A 408 -7.16 -29.50 -0.21
CA ILE A 408 -6.41 -29.04 0.97
C ILE A 408 -5.06 -29.75 1.08
N VAL A 409 -5.03 -31.07 0.82
CA VAL A 409 -3.78 -31.86 0.82
C VAL A 409 -2.81 -31.33 -0.25
N GLU A 410 -3.30 -31.07 -1.45
CA GLU A 410 -2.51 -30.50 -2.54
C GLU A 410 -1.96 -29.11 -2.20
N LEU A 411 -2.76 -28.27 -1.53
CA LEU A 411 -2.36 -26.91 -1.11
C LEU A 411 -1.39 -26.91 0.06
N ALA A 412 -1.51 -27.89 0.96
CA ALA A 412 -0.59 -28.08 2.07
C ALA A 412 0.84 -28.42 1.62
N GLU A 413 0.99 -28.97 0.41
CA GLU A 413 2.26 -29.36 -0.22
C GLU A 413 2.67 -28.42 -1.37
N ASP A 414 2.02 -27.26 -1.51
CA ASP A 414 2.27 -26.32 -2.60
C ASP A 414 3.73 -25.84 -2.63
N ALA A 415 4.28 -25.63 -3.84
CA ALA A 415 5.64 -25.14 -4.01
C ALA A 415 5.87 -23.76 -3.33
N LYS A 416 4.87 -22.87 -3.35
CA LYS A 416 4.94 -21.54 -2.76
C LYS A 416 4.58 -21.58 -1.29
N TRP A 417 5.54 -21.23 -0.45
CA TRP A 417 5.38 -21.29 1.01
C TRP A 417 4.23 -20.43 1.53
N ARG A 418 3.91 -19.28 0.92
CA ARG A 418 2.77 -18.43 1.33
C ARG A 418 1.42 -19.16 1.24
N VAL A 419 1.25 -20.08 0.28
CA VAL A 419 0.05 -20.92 0.18
C VAL A 419 0.01 -21.94 1.32
N ARG A 420 1.16 -22.60 1.59
CA ARG A 420 1.29 -23.53 2.72
C ARG A 420 1.01 -22.84 4.05
N LEU A 421 1.52 -21.61 4.24
CA LEU A 421 1.28 -20.79 5.43
C LEU A 421 -0.20 -20.53 5.64
N ALA A 422 -0.93 -20.10 4.59
CA ALA A 422 -2.37 -19.86 4.69
C ALA A 422 -3.09 -21.14 5.17
N ILE A 423 -2.81 -22.30 4.58
CA ILE A 423 -3.41 -23.57 5.00
C ILE A 423 -3.09 -23.91 6.47
N ILE A 424 -1.86 -23.64 6.93
CA ILE A 424 -1.46 -23.83 8.33
C ILE A 424 -2.30 -22.96 9.27
N GLU A 425 -2.58 -21.71 8.90
CA GLU A 425 -3.40 -20.82 9.72
C GLU A 425 -4.86 -21.29 9.82
N TYR A 426 -5.41 -21.89 8.76
CA TYR A 426 -6.77 -22.42 8.73
C TYR A 426 -6.92 -23.83 9.35
N MET A 427 -5.82 -24.57 9.52
CA MET A 427 -5.85 -25.94 10.02
C MET A 427 -6.57 -26.12 11.38
N PRO A 428 -6.48 -25.22 12.38
CA PRO A 428 -7.19 -25.39 13.65
C PRO A 428 -8.71 -25.29 13.52
N LEU A 429 -9.19 -24.44 12.59
CA LEU A 429 -10.62 -24.31 12.29
C LEU A 429 -11.12 -25.60 11.63
N LEU A 430 -10.41 -26.09 10.61
CA LEU A 430 -10.72 -27.36 9.94
C LEU A 430 -10.71 -28.53 10.92
N ALA A 431 -9.72 -28.60 11.80
CA ALA A 431 -9.59 -29.65 12.81
C ALA A 431 -10.78 -29.66 13.79
N GLY A 432 -11.17 -28.48 14.31
CA GLY A 432 -12.33 -28.36 15.19
C GLY A 432 -13.65 -28.74 14.53
N GLN A 433 -13.77 -28.52 13.22
CA GLN A 433 -14.96 -28.78 12.43
C GLN A 433 -15.09 -30.25 11.98
N LEU A 434 -14.00 -30.86 11.55
CA LEU A 434 -13.97 -32.24 11.03
C LEU A 434 -13.91 -33.29 12.15
N GLY A 435 -13.47 -32.89 13.34
CA GLY A 435 -13.33 -33.75 14.50
C GLY A 435 -12.00 -34.50 14.55
N VAL A 436 -11.70 -35.02 15.74
CA VAL A 436 -10.39 -35.63 16.06
C VAL A 436 -10.11 -36.90 15.26
N GLU A 437 -11.10 -37.77 15.07
CA GLU A 437 -10.93 -39.04 14.34
C GLU A 437 -10.51 -38.80 12.88
N PHE A 438 -11.15 -37.82 12.23
CA PHE A 438 -10.83 -37.46 10.86
C PHE A 438 -9.45 -36.80 10.75
N PHE A 439 -9.12 -35.91 11.71
CA PHE A 439 -7.82 -35.27 11.77
C PHE A 439 -6.70 -36.31 11.87
N ASP A 440 -6.84 -37.29 12.77
CA ASP A 440 -5.85 -38.32 13.01
C ASP A 440 -5.63 -39.20 11.77
N GLU A 441 -6.68 -39.51 11.01
CA GLU A 441 -6.59 -40.37 9.82
C GLU A 441 -6.03 -39.65 8.58
N LYS A 442 -6.33 -38.36 8.37
CA LYS A 442 -6.07 -37.67 7.09
C LYS A 442 -5.18 -36.44 7.16
N LEU A 443 -5.15 -35.70 8.29
CA LEU A 443 -4.50 -34.39 8.38
C LEU A 443 -3.27 -34.38 9.28
N ASN A 444 -3.17 -35.32 10.21
CA ASN A 444 -2.05 -35.41 11.15
C ASN A 444 -0.70 -35.59 10.42
N SER A 445 -0.64 -36.38 9.36
CA SER A 445 0.60 -36.55 8.57
C SER A 445 1.10 -35.23 7.97
N LEU A 446 0.20 -34.38 7.48
CA LEU A 446 0.53 -33.07 6.91
C LEU A 446 1.08 -32.12 7.97
N CYS A 447 0.43 -32.07 9.14
CA CYS A 447 0.89 -31.21 10.25
C CYS A 447 2.31 -31.56 10.70
N MET A 448 2.65 -32.85 10.68
CA MET A 448 3.99 -33.31 11.02
C MET A 448 5.00 -33.03 9.89
N ALA A 449 4.58 -33.08 8.63
CA ALA A 449 5.44 -32.75 7.49
C ALA A 449 5.87 -31.27 7.51
N TRP A 450 5.00 -30.35 7.94
CA TRP A 450 5.35 -28.93 8.04
C TRP A 450 6.40 -28.60 9.10
N LEU A 451 6.54 -29.42 10.14
CA LEU A 451 7.60 -29.25 11.15
C LEU A 451 9.00 -29.51 10.59
N VAL A 452 9.10 -30.20 9.45
CA VAL A 452 10.34 -30.45 8.73
C VAL A 452 10.37 -29.75 7.37
N ASP A 453 9.56 -28.71 7.19
CA ASP A 453 9.57 -27.89 5.98
C ASP A 453 10.93 -27.19 5.80
N HIS A 454 11.30 -26.91 4.56
CA HIS A 454 12.56 -26.22 4.23
C HIS A 454 12.54 -24.74 4.67
N VAL A 455 11.38 -24.09 4.66
CA VAL A 455 11.18 -22.69 5.04
C VAL A 455 10.97 -22.55 6.56
N TYR A 456 11.75 -21.68 7.21
CA TYR A 456 11.64 -21.46 8.66
C TYR A 456 10.25 -20.96 9.08
N ALA A 457 9.69 -19.96 8.38
CA ALA A 457 8.37 -19.41 8.68
C ALA A 457 7.27 -20.48 8.68
N ILE A 458 7.38 -21.51 7.83
CA ILE A 458 6.45 -22.66 7.83
C ILE A 458 6.63 -23.53 9.07
N ARG A 459 7.87 -23.84 9.46
CA ARG A 459 8.14 -24.61 10.68
C ARG A 459 7.66 -23.88 11.93
N GLU A 460 7.86 -22.57 11.98
CA GLU A 460 7.38 -21.72 13.09
C GLU A 460 5.85 -21.68 13.14
N ALA A 461 5.19 -21.42 12.01
CA ALA A 461 3.74 -21.41 11.93
C ALA A 461 3.15 -22.78 12.28
N ALA A 462 3.75 -23.88 11.82
CA ALA A 462 3.36 -25.24 12.18
C ALA A 462 3.55 -25.53 13.67
N THR A 463 4.62 -25.03 14.28
CA THR A 463 4.85 -25.14 15.72
C THR A 463 3.77 -24.41 16.52
N SER A 464 3.44 -23.17 16.13
CA SER A 464 2.34 -22.40 16.72
C SER A 464 0.98 -23.06 16.48
N ASN A 465 0.80 -23.69 15.31
CA ASN A 465 -0.41 -24.44 14.95
C ASN A 465 -0.66 -25.62 15.89
N LEU A 466 0.38 -26.36 16.28
CA LEU A 466 0.24 -27.47 17.24
C LEU A 466 -0.39 -27.00 18.56
N ARG A 467 -0.02 -25.82 19.07
CA ARG A 467 -0.64 -25.25 20.27
C ARG A 467 -2.15 -25.15 20.13
N LYS A 468 -2.60 -24.52 19.04
CA LYS A 468 -4.02 -24.28 18.76
C LYS A 468 -4.77 -25.60 18.61
N LEU A 469 -4.14 -26.63 18.05
CA LEU A 469 -4.70 -27.98 17.96
C LEU A 469 -4.84 -28.64 19.34
N VAL A 470 -3.84 -28.51 20.21
CA VAL A 470 -3.91 -29.05 21.59
C VAL A 470 -4.96 -28.31 22.43
N GLU A 471 -5.09 -27.00 22.28
CA GLU A 471 -6.16 -26.23 22.93
C GLU A 471 -7.57 -26.70 22.50
N ARG A 472 -7.71 -27.23 21.28
CA ARG A 472 -8.97 -27.77 20.74
C ARG A 472 -9.25 -29.22 21.13
N PHE A 473 -8.28 -30.12 20.97
CA PHE A 473 -8.44 -31.56 21.18
C PHE A 473 -8.02 -32.05 22.57
N GLY A 474 -7.32 -31.22 23.33
CA GLY A 474 -6.88 -31.48 24.69
C GLY A 474 -5.50 -32.12 24.80
N HIS A 475 -4.89 -31.91 25.97
CA HIS A 475 -3.56 -32.42 26.34
C HIS A 475 -3.42 -33.96 26.28
N THR A 476 -4.46 -34.72 26.61
CA THR A 476 -4.43 -36.20 26.55
C THR A 476 -4.29 -36.72 25.11
N TRP A 477 -4.95 -36.07 24.15
CA TRP A 477 -4.77 -36.38 22.73
C TRP A 477 -3.36 -36.01 22.27
N ALA A 478 -2.86 -34.84 22.68
CA ALA A 478 -1.50 -34.41 22.35
C ALA A 478 -0.45 -35.42 22.81
N GLN A 479 -0.59 -35.94 24.03
CA GLN A 479 0.29 -36.94 24.62
C GLN A 479 0.32 -38.25 23.81
N GLY A 480 -0.82 -38.70 23.28
CA GLY A 480 -0.91 -39.93 22.49
C GLY A 480 -0.43 -39.78 21.05
N THR A 481 -0.74 -38.64 20.41
CA THR A 481 -0.63 -38.51 18.95
C THR A 481 0.49 -37.58 18.49
N ILE A 482 0.72 -36.47 19.20
CA ILE A 482 1.61 -35.38 18.77
C ILE A 482 2.99 -35.49 19.41
N VAL A 483 3.04 -35.63 20.74
CA VAL A 483 4.29 -35.66 21.52
C VAL A 483 5.27 -36.72 21.00
N PRO A 484 4.87 -37.99 20.76
CA PRO A 484 5.81 -39.00 20.28
C PRO A 484 6.48 -38.65 18.95
N LYS A 485 5.75 -37.99 18.04
CA LYS A 485 6.26 -37.58 16.73
C LYS A 485 7.20 -36.38 16.84
N VAL A 486 6.87 -35.41 17.69
CA VAL A 486 7.74 -34.26 17.97
C VAL A 486 9.08 -34.74 18.54
N LEU A 487 9.06 -35.65 19.52
CA LEU A 487 10.27 -36.17 20.15
C LEU A 487 11.14 -37.00 19.19
N ALA A 488 10.55 -37.64 18.18
CA ALA A 488 11.29 -38.39 17.17
C ALA A 488 12.21 -37.49 16.33
N MET A 489 11.82 -36.22 16.09
CA MET A 489 12.62 -35.25 15.33
C MET A 489 13.92 -34.84 16.06
N ALA A 490 14.05 -35.08 17.37
CA ALA A 490 15.28 -34.84 18.11
C ALA A 490 16.46 -35.72 17.64
N ALA A 491 16.19 -36.78 16.87
CA ALA A 491 17.21 -37.67 16.30
C ALA A 491 17.48 -37.39 14.80
N ASP A 492 16.83 -36.38 14.21
CA ASP A 492 16.99 -36.06 12.79
C ASP A 492 18.43 -35.59 12.49
N PRO A 493 19.06 -36.04 11.39
CA PRO A 493 20.40 -35.59 11.01
C PRO A 493 20.50 -34.07 10.81
N ASN A 494 19.43 -33.40 10.39
CA ASN A 494 19.38 -31.96 10.18
C ASN A 494 19.14 -31.22 11.51
N TYR A 495 20.09 -30.35 11.87
CA TYR A 495 20.01 -29.57 13.11
C TYR A 495 18.81 -28.60 13.13
N LEU A 496 18.32 -28.14 11.97
CA LEU A 496 17.12 -27.30 11.87
C LEU A 496 15.87 -28.04 12.37
N HIS A 497 15.74 -29.33 12.05
CA HIS A 497 14.62 -30.17 12.48
C HIS A 497 14.74 -30.49 13.98
N ARG A 498 15.97 -30.74 14.45
CA ARG A 498 16.24 -30.90 15.89
C ARG A 498 15.89 -29.64 16.68
N MET A 499 16.26 -28.45 16.21
CA MET A 499 15.84 -27.20 16.85
C MET A 499 14.31 -27.02 16.84
N THR A 500 13.64 -27.44 15.78
CA THR A 500 12.16 -27.41 15.71
C THR A 500 11.53 -28.27 16.80
N THR A 501 12.19 -29.36 17.22
CA THR A 501 11.75 -30.15 18.40
C THR A 501 11.73 -29.31 19.67
N LEU A 502 12.76 -28.50 19.89
CA LEU A 502 12.85 -27.62 21.05
C LEU A 502 11.77 -26.53 21.00
N PHE A 503 11.54 -25.93 19.83
CA PHE A 503 10.47 -24.94 19.64
C PHE A 503 9.08 -25.53 19.88
N CYS A 504 8.84 -26.76 19.42
CA CYS A 504 7.61 -27.50 19.73
C CYS A 504 7.45 -27.76 21.22
N ILE A 505 8.50 -28.17 21.93
CA ILE A 505 8.43 -28.39 23.38
C ILE A 505 8.13 -27.07 24.12
N ASN A 506 8.75 -25.97 23.72
CA ASN A 506 8.51 -24.65 24.32
C ASN A 506 7.02 -24.29 24.27
N VAL A 507 6.41 -24.48 23.10
CA VAL A 507 4.99 -24.14 22.88
C VAL A 507 4.04 -25.17 23.50
N LEU A 508 4.31 -26.47 23.37
CA LEU A 508 3.46 -27.53 23.91
C LEU A 508 3.47 -27.58 25.44
N SER A 509 4.57 -27.17 26.09
CA SER A 509 4.63 -27.12 27.55
C SER A 509 3.57 -26.21 28.17
N GLU A 510 3.21 -25.12 27.48
CA GLU A 510 2.21 -24.15 27.94
C GLU A 510 0.79 -24.75 28.00
N VAL A 511 0.51 -25.82 27.24
CA VAL A 511 -0.85 -26.37 27.03
C VAL A 511 -1.00 -27.84 27.44
N CYS A 512 0.10 -28.60 27.55
CA CYS A 512 0.05 -30.02 27.93
C CYS A 512 0.08 -30.27 29.45
N GLY A 513 0.39 -29.24 30.24
CA GLY A 513 0.45 -29.32 31.70
C GLY A 513 1.74 -29.94 32.25
N GLN A 514 2.00 -29.70 33.54
CA GLN A 514 3.26 -30.03 34.22
C GLN A 514 3.62 -31.52 34.15
N GLU A 515 2.67 -32.44 34.35
CA GLU A 515 2.95 -33.88 34.37
C GLU A 515 3.52 -34.38 33.03
N VAL A 516 2.88 -34.02 31.92
CA VAL A 516 3.32 -34.44 30.57
C VAL A 516 4.65 -33.77 30.22
N THR A 517 4.81 -32.49 30.56
CA THR A 517 6.07 -31.76 30.32
C THR A 517 7.24 -32.37 31.06
N THR A 518 7.09 -32.67 32.36
CA THR A 518 8.15 -33.27 33.18
C THR A 518 8.46 -34.71 32.75
N THR A 519 7.44 -35.54 32.50
CA THR A 519 7.66 -36.98 32.29
C THR A 519 8.06 -37.35 30.87
N GLN A 520 7.58 -36.63 29.84
CA GLN A 520 7.81 -37.01 28.44
C GLN A 520 8.70 -36.04 27.67
N MET A 521 8.55 -34.72 27.88
CA MET A 521 9.25 -33.72 27.07
C MET A 521 10.62 -33.38 27.64
N LEU A 522 10.71 -33.10 28.94
CA LEU A 522 11.94 -32.69 29.63
C LEU A 522 13.12 -33.67 29.41
N PRO A 523 12.95 -35.01 29.47
CA PRO A 523 14.06 -35.94 29.26
C PRO A 523 14.74 -35.77 27.89
N THR A 524 13.97 -35.39 26.86
CA THR A 524 14.51 -35.13 25.53
C THR A 524 15.30 -33.82 25.49
N VAL A 525 14.79 -32.75 26.12
CA VAL A 525 15.52 -31.46 26.23
C VAL A 525 16.86 -31.65 26.92
N LEU A 526 16.89 -32.36 28.06
CA LEU A 526 18.11 -32.64 28.80
C LEU A 526 19.10 -33.47 27.99
N ARG A 527 18.62 -34.48 27.24
CA ARG A 527 19.47 -35.30 26.35
C ARG A 527 20.09 -34.47 25.23
N MET A 528 19.35 -33.51 24.67
CA MET A 528 19.82 -32.64 23.59
C MET A 528 20.88 -31.62 24.04
N ALA A 529 21.10 -31.43 25.35
CA ALA A 529 22.20 -30.62 25.86
C ALA A 529 23.59 -31.13 25.42
N ALA A 530 23.69 -32.41 25.04
CA ALA A 530 24.91 -33.03 24.51
C ALA A 530 25.00 -33.04 22.98
N ASP A 531 24.14 -32.30 22.26
CA ASP A 531 24.17 -32.24 20.79
C ASP A 531 25.52 -31.71 20.27
N ALA A 532 25.99 -32.25 19.16
CA ALA A 532 27.24 -31.84 18.54
C ALA A 532 27.20 -30.37 18.06
N VAL A 533 26.02 -29.87 17.70
CA VAL A 533 25.83 -28.52 17.13
C VAL A 533 25.54 -27.50 18.24
N ALA A 534 26.36 -26.45 18.33
CA ALA A 534 26.19 -25.39 19.34
C ALA A 534 24.82 -24.71 19.29
N ASN A 535 24.27 -24.50 18.09
CA ASN A 535 22.92 -23.95 17.89
C ASN A 535 21.82 -24.74 18.58
N VAL A 536 21.96 -26.06 18.63
CA VAL A 536 21.00 -26.91 19.38
C VAL A 536 21.24 -26.74 20.87
N ARG A 537 22.50 -26.78 21.33
CA ARG A 537 22.85 -26.67 22.76
C ARG A 537 22.42 -25.35 23.40
N PHE A 538 22.61 -24.20 22.74
CA PHE A 538 22.15 -22.93 23.32
C PHE A 538 20.62 -22.81 23.29
N ASN A 539 19.95 -23.40 22.29
CA ASN A 539 18.49 -23.47 22.26
C ASN A 539 17.94 -24.40 23.35
N VAL A 540 18.71 -25.42 23.78
CA VAL A 540 18.36 -26.20 24.98
C VAL A 540 18.34 -25.30 26.22
N ALA A 541 19.35 -24.44 26.41
CA ALA A 541 19.37 -23.50 27.53
C ALA A 541 18.15 -22.54 27.49
N LYS A 542 17.85 -21.95 26.33
CA LYS A 542 16.64 -21.13 26.13
C LYS A 542 15.34 -21.89 26.42
N SER A 543 15.28 -23.15 26.01
CA SER A 543 14.10 -24.00 26.22
C SER A 543 13.90 -24.31 27.69
N LEU A 544 14.98 -24.65 28.42
CA LEU A 544 14.95 -24.86 29.87
C LEU A 544 14.50 -23.61 30.62
N GLN A 545 14.96 -22.42 30.20
CA GLN A 545 14.48 -21.15 30.74
C GLN A 545 12.99 -20.94 30.49
N ARG A 546 12.50 -21.29 29.28
CA ARG A 546 11.09 -21.11 28.90
C ARG A 546 10.15 -22.07 29.63
N ILE A 547 10.51 -23.35 29.74
CA ILE A 547 9.67 -24.37 30.39
C ILE A 547 9.85 -24.40 31.91
N GLY A 548 10.91 -23.79 32.44
CA GLY A 548 11.26 -23.79 33.86
C GLY A 548 10.10 -23.41 34.79
N PRO A 549 9.32 -22.34 34.52
CA PRO A 549 8.17 -21.95 35.34
C PRO A 549 7.04 -22.99 35.43
N ILE A 550 7.02 -23.98 34.52
CA ILE A 550 6.00 -25.04 34.47
C ILE A 550 6.45 -26.26 35.29
N LEU A 551 7.75 -26.44 35.48
CA LEU A 551 8.34 -27.56 36.22
C LEU A 551 8.25 -27.33 37.74
N ASP A 552 8.24 -28.41 38.52
CA ASP A 552 8.28 -28.31 39.97
C ASP A 552 9.69 -27.96 40.46
N SER A 553 9.77 -27.33 41.63
CA SER A 553 11.04 -26.89 42.21
C SER A 553 12.02 -28.05 42.48
N GLY A 554 11.51 -29.27 42.68
CA GLY A 554 12.34 -30.45 42.87
C GLY A 554 13.10 -30.77 41.58
N THR A 555 12.37 -30.97 40.49
CA THR A 555 12.89 -31.25 39.15
C THR A 555 13.87 -30.16 38.68
N LEU A 556 13.56 -28.88 38.94
CA LEU A 556 14.48 -27.77 38.60
C LEU A 556 15.85 -27.93 39.27
N GLN A 557 15.87 -28.25 40.57
CA GLN A 557 17.12 -28.41 41.32
C GLN A 557 17.85 -29.71 41.00
N THR A 558 17.13 -30.82 40.79
CA THR A 558 17.75 -32.15 40.63
C THR A 558 18.16 -32.47 39.20
N GLU A 559 17.46 -31.96 38.20
CA GLU A 559 17.67 -32.33 36.79
C GLU A 559 18.08 -31.16 35.90
N VAL A 560 17.41 -30.01 36.02
CA VAL A 560 17.64 -28.85 35.12
C VAL A 560 18.94 -28.12 35.45
N LYS A 561 19.11 -27.73 36.72
CA LYS A 561 20.27 -26.96 37.18
C LYS A 561 21.61 -27.62 36.86
N PRO A 562 21.84 -28.94 37.10
CA PRO A 562 23.10 -29.58 36.74
C PRO A 562 23.42 -29.51 35.24
N VAL A 563 22.40 -29.57 34.38
CA VAL A 563 22.58 -29.47 32.93
C VAL A 563 22.92 -28.04 32.52
N LEU A 564 22.24 -27.02 33.07
CA LEU A 564 22.57 -25.63 32.81
C LEU A 564 23.99 -25.27 33.31
N GLU A 565 24.37 -25.71 34.51
CA GLU A 565 25.74 -25.54 35.04
C GLU A 565 26.79 -26.17 34.10
N LYS A 566 26.52 -27.36 33.57
CA LYS A 566 27.38 -27.99 32.56
C LYS A 566 27.48 -27.16 31.28
N LEU A 567 26.38 -26.57 30.80
CA LEU A 567 26.37 -25.71 29.61
C LEU A 567 27.09 -24.37 29.82
N THR A 568 27.16 -23.85 31.05
CA THR A 568 28.01 -22.66 31.35
C THR A 568 29.52 -22.93 31.18
N GLN A 569 29.90 -24.21 31.14
CA GLN A 569 31.27 -24.66 30.92
C GLN A 569 31.52 -25.12 29.47
N ASP A 570 30.58 -24.87 28.53
CA ASP A 570 30.72 -25.23 27.12
C ASP A 570 31.95 -24.54 26.48
N GLN A 571 32.32 -24.90 25.26
CA GLN A 571 33.37 -24.18 24.54
C GLN A 571 32.80 -22.96 23.80
N ASP A 572 31.55 -23.06 23.36
CA ASP A 572 30.84 -22.05 22.59
C ASP A 572 30.40 -20.87 23.47
N VAL A 573 30.53 -19.64 22.97
CA VAL A 573 30.25 -18.41 23.74
C VAL A 573 28.74 -18.21 23.95
N ASP A 574 27.93 -18.50 22.93
CA ASP A 574 26.47 -18.31 22.99
C ASP A 574 25.84 -19.33 23.94
N VAL A 575 26.33 -20.57 23.91
CA VAL A 575 25.89 -21.63 24.85
C VAL A 575 26.12 -21.20 26.30
N LYS A 576 27.29 -20.62 26.61
CA LYS A 576 27.57 -20.10 27.96
C LYS A 576 26.64 -18.97 28.36
N TYR A 577 26.46 -18.01 27.46
CA TYR A 577 25.64 -16.84 27.72
C TYR A 577 24.20 -17.23 28.05
N PHE A 578 23.56 -18.02 27.18
CA PHE A 578 22.16 -18.43 27.38
C PHE A 578 22.00 -19.41 28.56
N ALA A 579 22.99 -20.25 28.86
CA ALA A 579 22.97 -21.09 30.05
C ALA A 579 23.06 -20.28 31.35
N GLN A 580 23.91 -19.26 31.37
CA GLN A 580 24.05 -18.36 32.52
C GLN A 580 22.78 -17.51 32.73
N GLU A 581 22.20 -17.00 31.64
CA GLU A 581 20.93 -16.27 31.67
C GLU A 581 19.77 -17.14 32.16
N ALA A 582 19.70 -18.40 31.74
CA ALA A 582 18.70 -19.35 32.24
C ALA A 582 18.82 -19.59 33.75
N LEU A 583 20.06 -19.72 34.28
CA LEU A 583 20.32 -19.88 35.72
C LEU A 583 19.97 -18.63 36.53
N THR A 584 20.24 -17.43 36.01
CA THR A 584 19.92 -16.19 36.72
C THR A 584 18.42 -15.89 36.70
N GLY A 585 17.72 -16.26 35.62
CA GLY A 585 16.27 -16.17 35.50
C GLY A 585 15.50 -16.92 36.60
N GLU A 586 16.05 -18.02 37.15
CA GLU A 586 15.46 -18.76 38.28
C GLU A 586 15.48 -17.98 39.61
N THR A 587 16.34 -16.96 39.76
CA THR A 587 16.53 -16.24 41.03
C THR A 587 15.63 -15.00 41.21
N GLY A 588 14.90 -14.58 40.18
CA GLY A 588 14.09 -13.36 40.18
C GLY A 588 12.70 -13.46 40.84
N THR A 589 12.21 -14.67 41.12
CA THR A 589 10.81 -14.87 41.59
C THR A 589 10.65 -14.97 43.12
N HIS A 590 11.74 -14.90 43.91
CA HIS A 590 11.68 -15.13 45.37
C HIS A 590 12.34 -14.08 46.28
N LEU A 591 12.83 -12.93 45.78
CA LEU A 591 13.41 -11.88 46.63
C LEU A 591 12.74 -10.51 46.41
N GLY A 592 11.50 -10.41 46.89
CA GLY A 592 10.94 -9.12 47.29
C GLY A 592 11.64 -8.63 48.56
N GLY A 593 12.40 -7.55 48.43
CA GLY A 593 12.85 -6.73 49.57
C GLY A 593 14.23 -7.09 50.12
N THR A 594 15.26 -6.45 49.54
CA THR A 594 16.45 -5.85 50.18
C THR A 594 17.69 -6.02 49.31
N GLY A 595 17.79 -5.21 48.25
CA GLY A 595 18.99 -5.06 47.42
C GLY A 595 19.17 -3.64 46.88
N GLY A 596 18.52 -2.65 47.50
CA GLY A 596 18.37 -1.28 47.01
C GLY A 596 19.61 -0.39 47.03
N THR A 597 20.82 -0.93 47.25
CA THR A 597 22.04 -0.10 47.35
C THR A 597 23.25 -0.60 46.54
N LEU A 598 23.15 -1.77 45.89
CA LEU A 598 24.12 -2.20 44.85
C LEU A 598 23.57 -2.04 43.42
N GLY A 599 22.26 -1.83 43.28
CA GLY A 599 21.58 -1.58 42.00
C GLY A 599 21.84 -0.19 41.39
N THR A 600 22.44 0.76 42.10
CA THR A 600 22.66 2.12 41.57
C THR A 600 23.99 2.30 40.84
N ALA A 601 24.99 1.46 41.12
CA ALA A 601 26.26 1.46 40.39
C ALA A 601 26.23 0.52 39.16
N GLY A 602 25.59 -0.65 39.31
CA GLY A 602 25.28 -1.55 38.20
C GLY A 602 24.18 -1.01 37.28
N GLY A 603 23.20 -0.27 37.84
CA GLY A 603 22.17 0.43 37.08
C GLY A 603 22.74 1.51 36.18
N ARG A 604 23.73 2.31 36.61
CA ARG A 604 24.35 3.32 35.73
C ARG A 604 25.17 2.71 34.59
N LEU A 605 25.86 1.58 34.80
CA LEU A 605 26.54 0.85 33.73
C LEU A 605 25.58 0.06 32.82
N GLY A 606 24.49 -0.46 33.39
CA GLY A 606 23.40 -1.14 32.69
C GLY A 606 22.45 -0.20 31.96
N ASP A 607 22.33 1.06 32.38
CA ASP A 607 21.65 2.14 31.65
C ASP A 607 22.55 2.61 30.50
N THR A 608 23.88 2.65 30.70
CA THR A 608 24.82 2.96 29.61
C THR A 608 24.90 1.84 28.56
N TRP A 609 24.89 0.57 28.98
CA TRP A 609 24.75 -0.61 28.10
C TRP A 609 23.34 -0.83 27.60
N GLY A 610 22.33 -0.37 28.35
CA GLY A 610 20.92 -0.36 27.98
C GLY A 610 20.65 0.70 26.93
N HIS A 611 21.36 1.83 26.91
CA HIS A 611 21.36 2.82 25.84
C HIS A 611 22.16 2.36 24.60
N LEU A 612 23.23 1.57 24.76
CA LEU A 612 23.95 0.92 23.65
C LEU A 612 23.22 -0.31 23.09
N GLY A 613 22.46 -1.03 23.94
CA GLY A 613 21.62 -2.18 23.60
C GLY A 613 20.22 -1.79 23.12
N THR A 614 19.66 -0.65 23.56
CA THR A 614 18.54 -0.01 22.86
C THR A 614 19.02 0.63 21.58
N ALA A 615 20.23 1.21 21.48
CA ALA A 615 20.80 1.62 20.19
C ALA A 615 21.02 0.41 19.24
N GLY A 616 21.48 -0.73 19.77
CA GLY A 616 21.65 -1.99 19.05
C GLY A 616 20.33 -2.71 18.71
N GLY A 617 19.31 -2.60 19.57
CA GLY A 617 17.95 -3.09 19.35
C GLY A 617 17.12 -2.15 18.48
N THR A 618 17.41 -0.86 18.43
CA THR A 618 16.91 0.06 17.40
C THR A 618 17.69 -0.06 16.10
N LEU A 619 18.94 -0.55 16.09
CA LEU A 619 19.72 -0.91 14.89
C LEU A 619 19.36 -2.29 14.32
N GLY A 620 19.03 -3.26 15.18
CA GLY A 620 18.46 -4.56 14.81
C GLY A 620 16.99 -4.45 14.46
N GLY A 621 16.23 -3.65 15.20
CA GLY A 621 14.88 -3.23 14.86
C GLY A 621 14.83 -2.46 13.55
N THR A 622 15.74 -1.48 13.31
CA THR A 622 15.86 -0.88 11.96
C THR A 622 16.38 -1.90 10.96
N GLY A 623 17.25 -2.86 11.28
CA GLY A 623 17.67 -3.94 10.38
C GLY A 623 16.52 -4.85 9.93
N ASP A 624 15.58 -5.14 10.83
CA ASP A 624 14.35 -5.87 10.54
C ASP A 624 13.32 -4.95 9.86
N THR A 625 13.30 -3.65 10.15
CA THR A 625 12.51 -2.66 9.38
C THR A 625 13.12 -2.38 8.00
N TRP A 626 14.44 -2.54 7.79
CA TRP A 626 15.20 -2.42 6.53
C TRP A 626 15.19 -3.74 5.75
N GLY A 627 15.03 -4.87 6.44
CA GLY A 627 14.73 -6.18 5.87
C GLY A 627 13.28 -6.23 5.39
N GLU A 628 12.33 -5.77 6.21
CA GLU A 628 10.93 -5.57 5.81
C GLU A 628 10.80 -4.45 4.77
N LEU A 629 11.51 -3.31 4.86
CA LEU A 629 11.57 -2.29 3.80
C LEU A 629 12.33 -2.79 2.57
N GLY A 630 13.29 -3.69 2.70
CA GLY A 630 14.07 -4.30 1.61
C GLY A 630 13.30 -5.39 0.87
N ASP A 631 12.45 -6.13 1.59
CA ASP A 631 11.47 -7.07 1.06
C ASP A 631 10.25 -6.32 0.50
N THR A 632 9.85 -5.20 1.11
CA THR A 632 8.85 -4.27 0.56
C THR A 632 9.42 -3.52 -0.66
N TRP A 633 10.71 -3.16 -0.71
CA TRP A 633 11.41 -2.62 -1.89
C TRP A 633 11.77 -3.69 -2.92
N GLY A 634 11.87 -4.96 -2.52
CA GLY A 634 12.02 -6.12 -3.39
C GLY A 634 10.69 -6.51 -4.04
N ASP A 635 9.58 -6.39 -3.31
CA ASP A 635 8.22 -6.56 -3.80
C ASP A 635 7.78 -5.32 -4.60
N ILE A 636 8.11 -4.09 -4.17
CA ILE A 636 7.95 -2.86 -4.96
C ILE A 636 8.88 -2.91 -6.18
N GLY A 637 10.13 -3.35 -6.06
CA GLY A 637 11.10 -3.52 -7.16
C GLY A 637 10.75 -4.64 -8.14
N GLY A 638 10.11 -5.71 -7.67
CA GLY A 638 9.47 -6.73 -8.49
C GLY A 638 8.23 -6.19 -9.19
N THR A 639 7.44 -5.37 -8.50
CA THR A 639 6.29 -4.65 -9.06
C THR A 639 6.73 -3.57 -10.06
N TRP A 640 7.85 -2.87 -9.86
CA TRP A 640 8.55 -1.97 -10.81
C TRP A 640 9.30 -2.72 -11.91
N GLY A 641 9.68 -3.98 -11.70
CA GLY A 641 10.21 -4.88 -12.72
C GLY A 641 9.12 -5.34 -13.68
N HIS A 642 7.92 -5.61 -13.14
CA HIS A 642 6.71 -5.90 -13.92
C HIS A 642 6.12 -4.63 -14.57
N LEU A 643 6.06 -3.49 -13.86
CA LEU A 643 5.77 -2.17 -14.43
C LEU A 643 6.84 -1.73 -15.43
N GLY A 644 8.11 -2.10 -15.26
CA GLY A 644 9.22 -1.82 -16.17
C GLY A 644 9.20 -2.68 -17.43
N HIS A 645 8.72 -3.93 -17.33
CA HIS A 645 8.37 -4.74 -18.51
C HIS A 645 7.14 -4.18 -19.25
N THR A 646 6.17 -3.64 -18.51
CA THR A 646 4.97 -2.98 -19.05
C THR A 646 5.30 -1.60 -19.66
N TRP A 647 6.27 -0.88 -19.08
CA TRP A 647 6.81 0.41 -19.53
C TRP A 647 7.84 0.26 -20.65
N ARG A 648 8.49 -0.90 -20.79
CA ARG A 648 9.31 -1.24 -21.95
C ARG A 648 8.45 -1.54 -23.16
N THR A 649 7.28 -2.14 -22.95
CA THR A 649 6.23 -2.32 -23.98
C THR A 649 5.51 -1.01 -24.30
N ALA A 650 5.26 -0.15 -23.31
CA ALA A 650 4.74 1.22 -23.52
C ALA A 650 5.80 2.18 -24.10
N GLY A 651 7.09 1.98 -23.79
CA GLY A 651 8.23 2.74 -24.29
C GLY A 651 8.48 2.51 -25.78
N GLY A 652 8.11 1.33 -26.30
CA GLY A 652 8.00 1.08 -27.74
C GLY A 652 6.90 1.92 -28.42
N THR A 653 5.82 2.24 -27.70
CA THR A 653 4.73 3.11 -28.16
C THR A 653 5.10 4.60 -28.04
N TRP A 654 5.86 4.99 -27.02
CA TRP A 654 6.43 6.35 -26.86
C TRP A 654 7.60 6.64 -27.81
N GLY A 655 8.32 5.62 -28.29
CA GLY A 655 9.32 5.76 -29.36
C GLY A 655 8.74 6.27 -30.67
N HIS A 656 7.47 5.94 -30.96
CA HIS A 656 6.73 6.49 -32.11
C HIS A 656 6.19 7.91 -31.87
N LEU A 657 6.00 8.34 -30.61
CA LEU A 657 5.65 9.72 -30.24
C LEU A 657 6.87 10.65 -30.12
N GLY A 658 8.05 10.11 -29.79
CA GLY A 658 9.32 10.86 -29.73
C GLY A 658 9.75 11.45 -31.07
N GLY A 659 9.37 10.83 -32.19
CA GLY A 659 9.56 11.38 -33.54
C GLY A 659 8.72 12.64 -33.81
N HIS A 660 7.60 12.83 -33.09
CA HIS A 660 6.75 14.02 -33.21
C HIS A 660 7.18 15.17 -32.29
N TRP A 661 7.87 14.88 -31.18
CA TRP A 661 8.43 15.90 -30.26
C TRP A 661 9.79 16.46 -30.69
N GLY A 662 10.52 15.76 -31.56
CA GLY A 662 11.74 16.30 -32.19
C GLY A 662 11.50 17.60 -32.98
N TYR A 663 10.30 17.79 -33.53
CA TYR A 663 9.91 19.03 -34.22
C TYR A 663 9.54 20.18 -33.27
N LEU A 664 9.23 19.89 -32.00
CA LEU A 664 8.94 20.88 -30.95
C LEU A 664 10.23 21.40 -30.28
N GLY A 665 11.29 20.58 -30.23
CA GLY A 665 12.58 20.89 -29.61
C GLY A 665 13.38 22.01 -30.30
N ASP A 666 13.26 22.14 -31.62
CA ASP A 666 13.92 23.23 -32.37
C ASP A 666 13.34 24.61 -32.05
N THR A 667 12.14 24.67 -31.44
CA THR A 667 11.48 25.93 -31.07
C THR A 667 11.86 26.41 -29.67
N TRP A 668 12.38 25.52 -28.81
CA TRP A 668 12.74 25.79 -27.41
C TRP A 668 14.22 26.14 -27.18
N GLY A 669 15.06 26.05 -28.20
CA GLY A 669 16.48 26.44 -28.16
C GLY A 669 16.76 27.94 -27.96
N HIS A 670 15.73 28.78 -27.82
CA HIS A 670 15.86 30.24 -27.71
C HIS A 670 15.56 30.85 -26.32
N LEU A 671 15.29 30.06 -25.28
CA LEU A 671 15.10 30.56 -23.93
C LEU A 671 15.90 29.73 -22.91
N GLY A 672 17.19 30.03 -22.82
CA GLY A 672 18.10 29.41 -21.87
C GLY A 672 18.05 30.02 -20.46
N THR A 673 18.19 29.14 -19.47
CA THR A 673 18.61 29.32 -18.05
C THR A 673 17.63 30.03 -17.09
N PRO A 674 17.17 29.31 -16.04
CA PRO A 674 18.04 28.89 -14.94
C PRO A 674 17.96 27.38 -14.62
N GLY A 675 18.90 26.59 -15.15
CA GLY A 675 19.09 25.17 -14.79
C GLY A 675 20.30 24.92 -13.88
N GLY A 676 20.92 25.99 -13.36
CA GLY A 676 22.14 25.91 -12.54
C GLY A 676 21.95 25.42 -11.10
N HIS A 677 20.71 25.23 -10.64
CA HIS A 677 20.42 24.87 -9.24
C HIS A 677 19.96 23.43 -9.00
N LEU A 678 19.72 22.63 -10.05
CA LEU A 678 19.36 21.21 -9.91
C LEU A 678 20.57 20.26 -9.91
N GLY A 679 21.75 20.73 -10.32
CA GLY A 679 23.00 19.93 -10.30
C GLY A 679 23.68 19.85 -8.92
N GLY A 680 23.37 20.78 -8.01
CA GLY A 680 23.93 20.80 -6.65
C GLY A 680 23.25 19.81 -5.69
N HIS A 681 21.97 19.48 -5.91
CA HIS A 681 21.21 18.62 -4.99
C HIS A 681 21.51 17.12 -5.12
N TRP A 682 22.08 16.67 -6.24
CA TRP A 682 22.46 15.26 -6.43
C TRP A 682 23.87 14.94 -5.91
N GLY A 683 24.71 15.95 -5.64
CA GLY A 683 26.02 15.77 -5.02
C GLY A 683 25.95 15.51 -3.51
N TYR A 684 25.03 16.19 -2.80
CA TYR A 684 24.92 16.08 -1.35
C TYR A 684 24.22 14.80 -0.87
N LEU A 685 23.39 14.15 -1.69
CA LEU A 685 22.80 12.85 -1.36
C LEU A 685 23.81 11.69 -1.47
N GLY A 686 24.90 11.85 -2.24
CA GLY A 686 25.97 10.86 -2.34
C GLY A 686 26.88 10.82 -1.10
N ASP A 687 27.14 11.98 -0.50
CA ASP A 687 28.05 12.11 0.64
C ASP A 687 27.42 11.66 1.98
N THR A 688 26.09 11.60 2.07
CA THR A 688 25.42 11.07 3.27
C THR A 688 25.48 9.54 3.37
N TRP A 689 25.59 8.84 2.23
CA TRP A 689 25.68 7.37 2.18
C TRP A 689 27.11 6.82 2.38
N GLY A 690 28.14 7.67 2.30
CA GLY A 690 29.53 7.28 2.56
C GLY A 690 29.92 7.14 4.03
N HIS A 691 29.10 7.64 4.97
CA HIS A 691 29.46 7.75 6.39
C HIS A 691 28.75 6.79 7.35
N LEU A 692 27.86 5.90 6.88
CA LEU A 692 27.18 4.89 7.72
C LEU A 692 27.81 3.49 7.68
N GLY A 693 28.90 3.31 6.95
CA GLY A 693 29.67 2.07 6.90
C GLY A 693 31.11 2.25 7.39
N SER A 694 31.30 2.33 8.72
CA SER A 694 32.45 1.77 9.48
C SER A 694 33.02 2.70 10.57
N GLN A 695 32.73 2.41 11.85
CA GLN A 695 33.65 2.51 12.99
C GLN A 695 33.10 1.53 14.06
N GLY A 696 33.85 0.63 14.69
CA GLY A 696 35.29 0.33 14.73
C GLY A 696 35.47 -1.13 15.19
N THR A 697 36.64 -1.73 15.42
CA THR A 697 38.04 -1.34 15.64
C THR A 697 38.75 -2.68 15.99
N ALA A 698 40.06 -2.96 15.91
CA ALA A 698 41.29 -2.24 15.62
C ALA A 698 42.41 -3.28 15.34
N GLY A 699 43.46 -2.87 14.63
CA GLY A 699 44.73 -3.59 14.52
C GLY A 699 45.69 -2.81 13.61
N GLY A 700 46.60 -2.03 14.22
CA GLY A 700 47.39 -1.00 13.55
C GLY A 700 48.68 -1.45 12.87
N THR A 701 49.35 -0.44 12.29
CA THR A 701 50.68 -0.41 11.62
C THR A 701 50.74 -1.25 10.34
N TRP A 702 51.12 -0.74 9.17
CA TRP A 702 52.47 -0.30 8.77
C TRP A 702 52.37 0.82 7.70
N GLY A 703 53.35 1.74 7.72
CA GLY A 703 53.41 2.89 6.83
C GLY A 703 54.32 2.74 5.59
N HIS A 704 54.21 3.79 4.77
CA HIS A 704 55.13 4.33 3.75
C HIS A 704 55.23 3.69 2.35
N LEU A 705 55.37 4.61 1.38
CA LEU A 705 55.69 4.52 -0.06
C LEU A 705 54.44 4.57 -0.98
N GLY A 706 54.21 5.56 -1.84
CA GLY A 706 54.94 6.77 -2.24
C GLY A 706 54.31 7.34 -3.52
N THR A 707 54.06 8.66 -3.57
CA THR A 707 53.77 9.43 -4.80
C THR A 707 55.08 9.94 -5.41
N PRO A 708 55.21 10.09 -6.74
CA PRO A 708 55.09 11.44 -7.35
C PRO A 708 54.55 11.41 -8.81
N GLY A 709 54.08 12.50 -9.43
CA GLY A 709 54.16 13.91 -9.07
C GLY A 709 53.33 14.83 -10.00
N GLY A 710 53.20 16.10 -9.60
CA GLY A 710 52.74 17.22 -10.44
C GLY A 710 53.88 17.72 -11.35
N THR A 711 53.66 18.54 -12.37
CA THR A 711 53.29 19.97 -12.28
C THR A 711 53.18 20.60 -13.69
N LEU A 712 52.57 21.81 -13.75
CA LEU A 712 52.51 22.82 -14.85
C LEU A 712 51.30 22.66 -15.81
N GLY A 713 50.41 23.63 -16.10
CA GLY A 713 50.23 25.06 -15.76
C GLY A 713 49.04 25.62 -16.60
N ILE A 714 48.35 26.66 -16.12
CA ILE A 714 47.22 27.41 -16.75
C ILE A 714 47.78 28.54 -17.65
N PRO A 715 47.27 28.89 -18.87
CA PRO A 715 46.07 29.76 -19.16
C PRO A 715 45.30 29.38 -20.47
N GLY A 716 44.10 29.84 -20.85
CA GLY A 716 43.34 31.07 -20.63
C GLY A 716 43.23 31.90 -21.94
N ASP A 717 42.06 31.85 -22.61
CA ASP A 717 41.43 32.71 -23.66
C ASP A 717 42.23 33.24 -24.87
N THR A 718 41.80 33.01 -26.11
CA THR A 718 40.88 33.84 -26.96
C THR A 718 40.74 33.11 -28.32
N TRP A 719 39.64 33.15 -29.09
CA TRP A 719 39.36 34.09 -30.20
C TRP A 719 37.99 33.73 -30.85
N ASP A 720 37.31 34.79 -31.31
CA ASP A 720 35.94 34.89 -31.84
C ASP A 720 35.60 34.15 -33.16
N LYS A 721 34.29 33.96 -33.40
CA LYS A 721 33.64 33.51 -34.67
C LYS A 721 33.85 34.52 -35.82
N PRO A 722 33.72 34.14 -37.13
CA PRO A 722 32.39 34.24 -37.78
C PRO A 722 32.11 33.27 -38.97
N GLY A 723 30.82 33.06 -39.29
CA GLY A 723 30.28 33.22 -40.65
C GLY A 723 30.01 32.00 -41.55
N ASP A 724 28.73 31.60 -41.63
CA ASP A 724 27.90 31.23 -42.79
C ASP A 724 28.45 30.44 -44.02
N GLY A 725 27.72 29.37 -44.37
CA GLY A 725 27.08 29.33 -45.70
C GLY A 725 27.29 28.10 -46.60
N TRP A 726 26.17 27.43 -46.92
CA TRP A 726 25.89 26.62 -48.13
C TRP A 726 26.59 25.23 -48.16
N GLY A 727 26.00 24.10 -48.58
CA GLY A 727 24.75 23.80 -49.26
C GLY A 727 24.94 22.49 -50.05
N THR A 728 24.12 21.46 -49.76
CA THR A 728 23.67 20.35 -50.65
C THR A 728 24.67 19.43 -51.40
N ARG A 729 24.66 18.12 -51.04
CA ARG A 729 24.43 16.92 -51.90
C ARG A 729 24.61 15.64 -51.07
N GLY A 730 23.56 14.82 -50.87
CA GLY A 730 23.28 13.59 -51.64
C GLY A 730 23.90 12.37 -50.92
N GLY A 731 23.15 11.44 -50.33
CA GLY A 731 22.28 10.48 -51.01
C GLY A 731 23.09 9.21 -51.36
N THR A 732 22.56 8.01 -51.04
CA THR A 732 23.20 6.67 -50.95
C THR A 732 23.88 6.49 -49.57
N TRP A 733 23.46 5.62 -48.65
CA TRP A 733 23.22 4.19 -48.77
C TRP A 733 22.12 3.71 -47.80
N GLY A 734 20.90 3.58 -48.31
CA GLY A 734 19.94 2.60 -47.81
C GLY A 734 19.97 1.38 -48.74
N ASP A 735 19.62 0.22 -48.19
CA ASP A 735 19.43 -1.09 -48.83
C ASP A 735 20.59 -2.10 -48.72
N LEU A 736 20.55 -2.86 -47.62
CA LEU A 736 20.81 -4.30 -47.47
C LEU A 736 20.95 -4.56 -45.95
N GLY A 737 20.05 -5.21 -45.23
CA GLY A 737 18.94 -6.07 -45.60
C GLY A 737 18.82 -7.12 -44.49
N ASP A 738 17.64 -7.18 -43.89
CA ASP A 738 17.20 -8.28 -43.03
C ASP A 738 17.52 -9.64 -43.64
N THR A 739 18.24 -10.48 -42.90
CA THR A 739 18.08 -11.94 -42.94
C THR A 739 18.55 -12.51 -41.61
N TRP A 740 17.83 -13.52 -41.11
CA TRP A 740 18.12 -14.42 -39.96
C TRP A 740 17.37 -14.17 -38.65
N GLY A 741 16.08 -14.50 -38.65
CA GLY A 741 15.45 -15.21 -37.53
C GLY A 741 15.30 -16.70 -37.88
N ALA A 742 16.05 -17.58 -37.22
CA ALA A 742 15.69 -18.99 -36.98
C ALA A 742 16.78 -19.70 -36.15
N LEU A 743 16.45 -20.08 -34.90
CA LEU A 743 16.62 -21.43 -34.30
C LEU A 743 16.77 -21.38 -32.75
N GLY A 744 15.68 -21.76 -32.07
CA GLY A 744 15.60 -22.73 -30.95
C GLY A 744 16.48 -22.65 -29.69
N VAL A 745 15.82 -22.68 -28.52
CA VAL A 745 16.36 -22.94 -27.16
C VAL A 745 16.69 -24.44 -26.96
N PRO A 746 17.82 -24.79 -26.32
CA PRO A 746 17.81 -25.57 -25.04
C PRO A 746 18.93 -25.10 -24.07
N GLY A 747 18.76 -25.07 -22.73
CA GLY A 747 18.74 -26.22 -21.81
C GLY A 747 20.04 -26.29 -20.97
N ASP A 748 19.93 -26.54 -19.66
CA ASP A 748 20.93 -26.29 -18.60
C ASP A 748 22.25 -27.11 -18.58
N THR A 749 23.20 -26.54 -17.80
CA THR A 749 24.33 -27.14 -17.03
C THR A 749 25.67 -27.49 -17.73
N TRP A 750 26.76 -26.83 -17.27
CA TRP A 750 27.93 -27.34 -16.52
C TRP A 750 29.19 -26.46 -16.75
N ASP A 751 29.77 -26.00 -15.63
CA ASP A 751 31.18 -25.68 -15.31
C ASP A 751 32.10 -24.82 -16.22
N THR A 752 32.72 -23.81 -15.57
CA THR A 752 33.90 -23.01 -15.94
C THR A 752 35.17 -23.83 -16.25
N PRO A 753 36.32 -23.24 -16.70
CA PRO A 753 36.57 -22.10 -17.62
C PRO A 753 37.67 -22.41 -18.69
N GLY A 754 37.78 -21.63 -19.78
CA GLY A 754 39.00 -21.64 -20.61
C GLY A 754 38.92 -20.97 -22.00
N THR A 755 39.35 -19.70 -22.07
CA THR A 755 40.05 -18.91 -23.13
C THR A 755 40.00 -19.26 -24.65
N PRO A 756 40.15 -18.24 -25.53
CA PRO A 756 39.34 -18.01 -26.75
C PRO A 756 40.01 -18.37 -28.09
N GLY A 757 39.22 -18.49 -29.16
CA GLY A 757 39.73 -18.57 -30.53
C GLY A 757 38.65 -18.67 -31.62
N ASP A 758 38.31 -17.51 -32.17
CA ASP A 758 37.88 -17.18 -33.54
C ASP A 758 36.88 -18.06 -34.34
N ALA A 759 35.91 -17.30 -34.85
CA ALA A 759 34.79 -17.68 -35.69
C ALA A 759 35.17 -17.93 -37.18
N TRP A 760 34.10 -18.14 -37.97
CA TRP A 760 33.96 -18.13 -39.44
C TRP A 760 33.92 -19.55 -40.08
N GLY A 761 32.88 -19.95 -40.81
CA GLY A 761 31.74 -19.17 -41.26
C GLY A 761 30.72 -19.95 -42.10
N THR A 762 29.61 -19.23 -42.31
CA THR A 762 28.74 -19.17 -43.50
C THR A 762 27.77 -20.30 -43.83
N LEU A 763 26.49 -19.93 -43.68
CA LEU A 763 25.27 -20.44 -44.30
C LEU A 763 25.11 -19.99 -45.76
N GLY A 764 24.44 -20.83 -46.55
CA GLY A 764 23.73 -20.53 -47.81
C GLY A 764 23.15 -21.83 -48.38
N GLY A 765 21.89 -21.97 -48.81
CA GLY A 765 20.74 -21.08 -48.97
C GLY A 765 19.48 -21.91 -49.30
N HIS A 766 18.33 -21.25 -49.37
CA HIS A 766 16.97 -21.78 -49.47
C HIS A 766 16.59 -22.54 -50.78
N TRP A 767 15.87 -23.65 -50.58
CA TRP A 767 14.66 -24.18 -51.28
C TRP A 767 14.56 -24.24 -52.82
N GLY A 768 14.32 -25.47 -53.34
CA GLY A 768 13.27 -25.73 -54.35
C GLY A 768 13.64 -26.51 -55.63
N TYR A 769 13.29 -27.80 -55.68
CA TYR A 769 12.96 -28.62 -56.88
C TYR A 769 11.85 -29.57 -56.39
N LEU A 770 10.70 -29.88 -57.03
CA LEU A 770 10.18 -29.74 -58.40
C LEU A 770 8.65 -29.81 -58.38
N GLY A 771 8.01 -28.96 -59.19
CA GLY A 771 6.69 -29.21 -59.74
C GLY A 771 6.77 -29.98 -61.07
N THR A 772 5.71 -30.73 -61.36
CA THR A 772 5.36 -31.36 -62.65
C THR A 772 5.37 -30.38 -63.84
N PRO A 773 5.61 -30.87 -65.07
CA PRO A 773 4.88 -30.29 -66.22
C PRO A 773 4.46 -31.31 -67.30
N GLY A 774 3.23 -31.13 -67.80
CA GLY A 774 2.69 -31.82 -68.97
C GLY A 774 2.95 -31.06 -70.29
N THR A 775 3.72 -31.71 -71.15
CA THR A 775 3.76 -31.69 -72.63
C THR A 775 3.95 -30.41 -73.44
N HIS A 776 5.04 -30.47 -74.22
CA HIS A 776 5.21 -30.06 -75.61
C HIS A 776 5.36 -28.58 -75.98
N LEU A 777 6.52 -28.35 -76.63
CA LEU A 777 6.80 -27.59 -77.85
C LEU A 777 7.48 -26.21 -77.73
N VAL A 778 8.75 -26.26 -78.16
CA VAL A 778 9.40 -25.36 -79.14
C VAL A 778 10.17 -24.15 -78.59
N THR A 779 11.49 -24.34 -78.57
CA THR A 779 12.56 -23.34 -78.71
C THR A 779 12.56 -22.67 -80.10
N PRO A 780 13.38 -21.64 -80.36
CA PRO A 780 13.68 -20.45 -79.57
C PRO A 780 13.59 -19.17 -80.44
N ARG A 781 13.47 -18.00 -79.82
CA ARG A 781 14.22 -16.77 -80.17
C ARG A 781 14.05 -15.73 -79.08
#